data_AF-A0A2S6V8T7-F1
#
_entry.id   AF-A0A2S6V8T7-F1
#
_cell.length_a   1.000
_cell.length_b   1.000
_cell.length_c   1.000
_cell.angle_alpha   90.00
_cell.angle_beta   90.00
_cell.angle_gamma   90.00
#
_symmetry.space_group_name_H-M   'P 1'
#
loop_
_entity.id
_entity.type
_entity.pdbx_description
1 polymer ?
#
loop_
_entity_poly.entity_id
_entity_poly.type
_entity_poly.pdbx_seq_one_letter_code
_entity_poly.pdbx_strand_id
1 'polypeptide(L)'
;MNETALNRFWELLGWVLALKFEAFEQINTLPDGSTVAFVVVLAASLSQVVAQSVILFVNRVTPIRFVFTLLIGAVLFAFGYLFLVLSTWVISFAPFTVEAPFEVVARTLGFSYAPLVFSVFGAMPYLGEPILLVLSLWQLLAMVVGFAAATNTTVWQAFGTVALGWLTLWVIQRTIGQPIAQFGYWIACQVAGVELVTKRERFPAMLQKRLRSFATNLTVINKFDTNAVTSPQVDAEMSAVKKRSQYSTSSNSRTHATVAAQADAIDRDRRFQVSKIVRQLPSILALAGVTFAAVVLLSPIRYWWFAWYGNLGGILRLAFDLAWIGIIAFVAAAILAPLEALGWWAGWYGDRVNTIPAATEKPPSIPQDISRYVVYLDGIGQSTFDYLPDIQEFLDTLAPVLPEDVLLIKGIMPYSVRNNPLTGNRPLAFFWRLAESFRLKNPASLFGYLVNIRNVLVVAVSADKRYGPIYNLGIAKVIYQALIRHGYQPDSGVPITLIGFSGGGQMAAGSAPFLRQALTAPIEVISLGGVISGNINILKLEHLYHLVGDKDFVERMSLMFPKRWAIFFLSYWNRAKRMGKVNRISLGPVGHQLPGGLMDPEQFLPDGRSYLQQTIDWVVEILLGTAAIEDRSTPRQVSNYERYRQAAFNHPQFYPLHQSVSQEYYRPIAPWMGRLILPAKNQRQAIKGVLFEVHHAPTEFQQLVGQVIILRWSDEPQVRSHVKTVTKDVHFSAQAEYSSQQGNIHPTRINHWRLVDPLESLAGSHPVDDVIVMLQEPVAVQSIPNIGHANIAAYALCISHEPVQITGRYYGLVKFLQVESDSDLFRVVHFNSSSRQFDGAAETVKMPSVVANRNNTYPSTSRQIEKSPLNATGWYIYGAPDESGIFVVQALAPRVLFQVKPERRIESKAVKKYLKKEVWGNLTAQKGRISTALLGSETNNATWHEGKRALLVHVYGGIGGKKTEPAAKGPVYFGHFAYGIATVVREPLADELRFEIIYHQIYTHNTDGLIAGSLHWSRYMGDRSFGWMGLRPVCDTIVELDGFTGDYETQDGVKRSPLDRVIYQLEIMAARYRIGDGTGGTFVGPANNCTQDANQALYAALRQIAKALRSHPDVEAWIQQNPEQLYRLEQLERLGLDLKRVLLPWGTARADWKNQAEVLGSTLEDNPMQNLIRSLISWRTILPRLTSDEVTEAFIRQGGSAWVLRTNQLGGVDPDIEPVAPITL
;
A
#
# COMPACT_ATOMS: atom_id res chain seq x y z
N MET A 1 62.21 -33.02 -12.48
CA MET A 1 61.03 -32.41 -13.13
C MET A 1 60.90 -31.01 -12.57
N ASN A 2 60.98 -29.96 -13.38
CA ASN A 2 60.77 -28.60 -12.88
C ASN A 2 59.33 -28.46 -12.39
N GLU A 3 59.14 -27.99 -11.16
CA GLU A 3 57.80 -27.69 -10.63
C GLU A 3 57.19 -26.54 -11.43
N THR A 4 56.01 -26.76 -12.01
CA THR A 4 55.24 -25.73 -12.73
C THR A 4 54.06 -25.28 -11.88
N ALA A 5 53.53 -24.08 -12.17
CA ALA A 5 52.31 -23.60 -11.51
C ALA A 5 51.11 -24.55 -11.73
N LEU A 6 51.09 -25.27 -12.85
CA LEU A 6 50.07 -26.28 -13.15
C LEU A 6 50.18 -27.50 -12.22
N ASN A 7 51.39 -27.99 -11.93
CA ASN A 7 51.60 -29.13 -11.03
C ASN A 7 51.17 -28.80 -9.59
N ARG A 8 51.28 -27.53 -9.18
CA ARG A 8 50.88 -27.02 -7.86
C ARG A 8 49.54 -26.28 -7.87
N PHE A 9 48.72 -26.47 -8.92
CA PHE A 9 47.49 -25.71 -9.15
C PHE A 9 46.56 -25.68 -7.92
N TRP A 10 46.22 -26.86 -7.38
CA TRP A 10 45.31 -26.93 -6.23
C TRP A 10 45.95 -26.31 -4.98
N GLU A 11 47.22 -26.56 -4.72
CA GLU A 11 47.94 -26.00 -3.58
C GLU A 11 47.94 -24.46 -3.61
N LEU A 12 48.32 -23.87 -4.75
CA LEU A 12 48.33 -22.41 -4.95
C LEU A 12 46.92 -21.81 -4.86
N LEU A 13 45.90 -22.50 -5.40
CA LEU A 13 44.50 -22.07 -5.31
C LEU A 13 44.04 -22.02 -3.85
N GLY A 14 44.40 -23.02 -3.05
CA GLY A 14 44.10 -23.06 -1.61
C GLY A 14 44.80 -21.95 -0.83
N TRP A 15 46.04 -21.62 -1.20
CA TRP A 15 46.77 -20.52 -0.60
C TRP A 15 46.15 -19.15 -0.92
N VAL A 16 45.58 -18.96 -2.12
CA VAL A 16 44.80 -17.76 -2.45
C VAL A 16 43.53 -17.66 -1.58
N LEU A 17 42.81 -18.77 -1.40
CA LEU A 17 41.62 -18.77 -0.53
C LEU A 17 41.97 -18.46 0.94
N ALA A 18 43.17 -18.85 1.37
CA ALA A 18 43.74 -18.52 2.67
C ALA A 18 44.40 -17.13 2.72
N LEU A 19 44.36 -16.35 1.63
CA LEU A 19 44.98 -15.03 1.49
C LEU A 19 46.49 -15.02 1.86
N LYS A 20 47.21 -16.09 1.53
CA LYS A 20 48.67 -16.20 1.73
C LYS A 20 49.43 -15.40 0.67
N PHE A 21 50.42 -14.61 1.11
CA PHE A 21 51.25 -13.77 0.24
C PHE A 21 52.03 -14.61 -0.79
N GLU A 22 52.52 -15.77 -0.36
CA GLU A 22 53.36 -16.67 -1.12
C GLU A 22 52.66 -17.21 -2.39
N ALA A 23 51.32 -17.29 -2.38
CA ALA A 23 50.55 -17.74 -3.53
C ALA A 23 50.70 -16.79 -4.73
N PHE A 24 50.70 -15.49 -4.43
CA PHE A 24 50.76 -14.42 -5.43
C PHE A 24 52.20 -14.11 -5.85
N GLU A 25 53.19 -14.42 -5.04
CA GLU A 25 54.60 -14.42 -5.47
C GLU A 25 54.90 -15.61 -6.39
N GLN A 26 54.45 -16.81 -6.02
CA GLN A 26 54.75 -18.04 -6.78
C GLN A 26 54.03 -18.09 -8.13
N ILE A 27 52.83 -17.52 -8.27
CA ILE A 27 52.15 -17.44 -9.57
C ILE A 27 52.89 -16.54 -10.58
N ASN A 28 53.71 -15.60 -10.09
CA ASN A 28 54.49 -14.71 -10.92
C ASN A 28 55.88 -15.28 -11.26
N THR A 29 56.41 -16.21 -10.47
CA THR A 29 57.76 -16.78 -10.63
C THR A 29 57.80 -18.18 -11.24
N LEU A 30 56.75 -19.00 -11.06
CA LEU A 30 56.71 -20.36 -11.60
C LEU A 30 56.37 -20.38 -13.11
N PRO A 31 56.91 -21.36 -13.88
CA PRO A 31 56.48 -21.61 -15.25
C PRO A 31 54.96 -21.90 -15.33
N ASP A 32 54.33 -21.50 -16.44
CA ASP A 32 52.88 -21.62 -16.70
C ASP A 32 51.94 -20.75 -15.85
N GLY A 33 52.45 -19.76 -15.11
CA GLY A 33 51.64 -18.85 -14.28
C GLY A 33 50.53 -18.10 -15.03
N SER A 34 50.80 -17.61 -16.25
CA SER A 34 49.80 -16.95 -17.11
C SER A 34 48.66 -17.90 -17.50
N THR A 35 48.99 -19.17 -17.81
CA THR A 35 48.01 -20.20 -18.18
C THR A 35 47.10 -20.52 -17.00
N VAL A 36 47.66 -20.66 -15.80
CA VAL A 36 46.90 -20.90 -14.57
C VAL A 36 45.96 -19.74 -14.25
N ALA A 37 46.44 -18.49 -14.31
CA ALA A 37 45.61 -17.31 -14.07
C ALA A 37 44.44 -17.22 -15.06
N PHE A 38 44.69 -17.51 -16.34
CA PHE A 38 43.64 -17.53 -17.37
C PHE A 38 42.59 -18.63 -17.13
N VAL A 39 43.02 -19.85 -16.78
CA VAL A 39 42.12 -20.96 -16.44
C VAL A 39 41.22 -20.60 -15.25
N VAL A 40 41.78 -19.96 -14.22
CA VAL A 40 41.01 -19.51 -13.04
C VAL A 40 39.96 -18.47 -13.43
N VAL A 41 40.33 -17.47 -14.24
CA VAL A 41 39.38 -16.45 -14.72
C VAL A 41 38.26 -17.10 -15.54
N LEU A 42 38.56 -18.02 -16.47
CA LEU A 42 37.53 -18.71 -17.25
C LEU A 42 36.61 -19.57 -16.37
N ALA A 43 37.17 -20.32 -15.42
CA ALA A 43 36.40 -21.14 -14.49
C ALA A 43 35.48 -20.27 -13.60
N ALA A 44 35.99 -19.17 -13.06
CA ALA A 44 35.21 -18.19 -12.31
C ALA A 44 34.10 -17.56 -13.17
N SER A 45 34.41 -17.17 -14.41
CA SER A 45 33.47 -16.59 -15.35
C SER A 45 32.31 -17.54 -15.65
N LEU A 46 32.61 -18.80 -15.96
CA LEU A 46 31.61 -19.83 -16.21
C LEU A 46 30.75 -20.07 -14.96
N SER A 47 31.39 -20.20 -13.79
CA SER A 47 30.73 -20.40 -12.50
C SER A 47 29.73 -19.29 -12.17
N GLN A 48 30.12 -18.03 -12.42
CA GLN A 48 29.29 -16.86 -12.17
C GLN A 48 28.12 -16.74 -13.15
N VAL A 49 28.34 -17.06 -14.43
CA VAL A 49 27.28 -17.05 -15.44
C VAL A 49 26.26 -18.16 -15.17
N VAL A 50 26.70 -19.33 -14.67
CA VAL A 50 25.79 -20.39 -14.20
C VAL A 50 24.97 -19.93 -12.99
N ALA A 51 25.59 -19.25 -12.03
CA ALA A 51 24.89 -18.68 -10.86
C ALA A 51 23.80 -17.67 -11.23
N GLN A 52 23.99 -16.97 -12.35
CA GLN A 52 23.06 -15.95 -12.87
C GLN A 52 22.15 -16.48 -14.00
N SER A 53 22.21 -17.77 -14.31
CA SER A 53 21.50 -18.41 -15.43
C SER A 53 19.98 -18.26 -15.38
N VAL A 54 19.41 -17.93 -14.21
CA VAL A 54 18.00 -17.58 -14.00
C VAL A 54 17.48 -16.61 -15.06
N ILE A 55 18.31 -15.65 -15.47
CA ILE A 55 17.91 -14.63 -16.45
C ILE A 55 17.61 -15.22 -17.83
N LEU A 56 18.30 -16.30 -18.20
CA LEU A 56 18.09 -16.99 -19.47
C LEU A 56 16.77 -17.77 -19.44
N PHE A 57 16.44 -18.39 -18.30
CA PHE A 57 15.14 -19.02 -18.10
C PHE A 57 14.01 -17.99 -18.14
N VAL A 58 14.19 -16.85 -17.48
CA VAL A 58 13.22 -15.75 -17.47
C VAL A 58 12.87 -15.32 -18.89
N ASN A 59 13.86 -15.24 -19.78
CA ASN A 59 13.72 -14.87 -21.19
C ASN A 59 13.30 -16.04 -22.11
N ARG A 60 12.98 -17.22 -21.56
CA ARG A 60 12.59 -18.44 -22.30
C ARG A 60 13.60 -18.88 -23.38
N VAL A 61 14.89 -18.77 -23.09
CA VAL A 61 15.93 -19.30 -24.00
C VAL A 61 15.76 -20.81 -24.15
N THR A 62 15.84 -21.33 -25.38
CA THR A 62 15.71 -22.77 -25.66
C THR A 62 16.92 -23.55 -25.12
N PRO A 63 16.80 -24.85 -24.78
CA PRO A 63 17.88 -25.59 -24.12
C PRO A 63 19.22 -25.59 -24.86
N ILE A 64 19.22 -25.69 -26.20
CA ILE A 64 20.46 -25.66 -26.99
C ILE A 64 21.10 -24.27 -26.94
N ARG A 65 20.29 -23.22 -27.15
CA ARG A 65 20.77 -21.83 -27.09
C ARG A 65 21.24 -21.46 -25.70
N PHE A 66 20.62 -22.00 -24.65
CA PHE A 66 21.00 -21.79 -23.26
C PHE A 66 22.48 -22.15 -23.02
N VAL A 67 22.93 -23.31 -23.50
CA VAL A 67 24.35 -23.73 -23.36
C VAL A 67 25.27 -22.76 -24.10
N PHE A 68 24.95 -22.39 -25.33
CA PHE A 68 25.76 -21.41 -26.08
C PHE A 68 25.75 -20.02 -25.43
N THR A 69 24.63 -19.58 -24.85
CA THR A 69 24.53 -18.32 -24.13
C THR A 69 25.36 -18.33 -22.84
N LEU A 70 25.45 -19.47 -22.14
CA LEU A 70 26.35 -19.60 -20.99
C LEU A 70 27.82 -19.50 -21.42
N LEU A 71 28.20 -20.16 -22.51
CA LEU A 71 29.58 -20.14 -23.03
C LEU A 71 29.99 -18.74 -23.49
N ILE A 72 29.17 -18.06 -24.29
CA ILE A 72 29.46 -16.69 -24.73
C ILE A 72 29.42 -15.70 -23.55
N GLY A 73 28.53 -15.92 -22.58
CA GLY A 73 28.47 -15.14 -21.35
C GLY A 73 29.77 -15.27 -20.54
N ALA A 74 30.34 -16.47 -20.43
CA ALA A 74 31.62 -16.69 -19.77
C ALA A 74 32.76 -15.96 -20.48
N VAL A 75 32.77 -15.98 -21.82
CA VAL A 75 33.75 -15.22 -22.62
C VAL A 75 33.59 -13.71 -22.40
N LEU A 76 32.36 -13.17 -22.48
CA LEU A 76 32.08 -11.75 -22.26
C LEU A 76 32.47 -11.30 -20.84
N PHE A 77 32.25 -12.16 -19.84
CA PHE A 77 32.66 -11.88 -18.47
C PHE A 77 34.20 -11.88 -18.32
N ALA A 78 34.90 -12.80 -18.98
CA ALA A 78 36.36 -12.82 -19.03
C ALA A 78 36.96 -11.58 -19.71
N PHE A 79 36.27 -10.97 -20.68
CA PHE A 79 36.67 -9.66 -21.21
C PHE A 79 36.58 -8.54 -20.16
N GLY A 80 35.59 -8.59 -19.27
CA GLY A 80 35.48 -7.66 -18.13
C GLY A 80 36.71 -7.67 -17.23
N TYR A 81 37.31 -8.85 -17.04
CA TYR A 81 38.58 -9.00 -16.34
C TYR A 81 39.74 -8.28 -17.07
N LEU A 82 39.83 -8.39 -18.39
CA LEU A 82 40.88 -7.68 -19.16
C LEU A 82 40.77 -6.16 -19.01
N PHE A 83 39.55 -5.62 -18.99
CA PHE A 83 39.33 -4.19 -18.72
C PHE A 83 39.73 -3.80 -17.29
N LEU A 84 39.47 -4.66 -16.31
CA LEU A 84 39.91 -4.45 -14.93
C LEU A 84 41.44 -4.41 -14.84
N VAL A 85 42.12 -5.41 -15.40
CA VAL A 85 43.60 -5.45 -15.46
C VAL A 85 44.17 -4.21 -16.13
N LEU A 86 43.63 -3.83 -17.30
CA LEU A 86 44.07 -2.65 -18.03
C LEU A 86 43.85 -1.37 -17.20
N SER A 87 42.70 -1.23 -16.54
CA SER A 87 42.40 -0.04 -15.72
C SER A 87 43.32 0.07 -14.49
N THR A 88 43.60 -1.05 -13.82
CA THR A 88 44.51 -1.08 -12.67
C THR A 88 45.96 -0.84 -13.10
N TRP A 89 46.37 -1.39 -14.24
CA TRP A 89 47.70 -1.16 -14.81
C TRP A 89 47.89 0.30 -15.23
N VAL A 90 46.93 0.93 -15.92
CA VAL A 90 47.01 2.36 -16.29
C VAL A 90 47.12 3.25 -15.05
N ILE A 91 46.37 2.91 -14.00
CA ILE A 91 46.44 3.67 -12.74
C ILE A 91 47.74 3.46 -12.00
N SER A 92 48.44 2.34 -12.19
CA SER A 92 49.72 2.08 -11.54
C SER A 92 50.79 3.16 -11.84
N PHE A 93 50.62 3.93 -12.92
CA PHE A 93 51.45 5.07 -13.30
C PHE A 93 51.04 6.42 -12.66
N ALA A 94 50.04 6.45 -11.79
CA ALA A 94 49.60 7.67 -11.11
C ALA A 94 50.58 8.05 -9.97
N PRO A 95 50.71 9.36 -9.63
CA PRO A 95 51.73 9.85 -8.68
C PRO A 95 51.60 9.36 -7.22
N PHE A 96 50.64 8.49 -6.91
CA PHE A 96 50.39 7.94 -5.57
C PHE A 96 50.22 6.41 -5.58
N THR A 97 50.61 5.75 -6.67
CA THR A 97 50.50 4.29 -6.86
C THR A 97 51.86 3.68 -7.18
N VAL A 98 51.93 2.35 -7.22
CA VAL A 98 53.17 1.63 -7.47
C VAL A 98 53.15 1.03 -8.87
N GLU A 99 54.18 1.36 -9.66
CA GLU A 99 54.36 0.86 -11.01
C GLU A 99 54.55 -0.66 -10.99
N ALA A 100 53.77 -1.36 -11.81
CA ALA A 100 53.84 -2.81 -11.93
C ALA A 100 53.79 -3.23 -13.40
N PRO A 101 54.59 -4.22 -13.84
CA PRO A 101 54.50 -4.75 -15.19
C PRO A 101 53.10 -5.30 -15.48
N PHE A 102 52.58 -5.06 -16.68
CA PHE A 102 51.24 -5.50 -17.08
C PHE A 102 51.03 -7.01 -16.85
N GLU A 103 52.03 -7.84 -17.17
CA GLU A 103 51.95 -9.29 -16.99
C GLU A 103 51.84 -9.70 -15.52
N VAL A 104 52.51 -9.00 -14.61
CA VAL A 104 52.43 -9.23 -13.17
C VAL A 104 51.05 -8.83 -12.64
N VAL A 105 50.52 -7.67 -13.07
CA VAL A 105 49.16 -7.24 -12.73
C VAL A 105 48.12 -8.24 -13.26
N ALA A 106 48.29 -8.71 -14.50
CA ALA A 106 47.42 -9.70 -15.12
C ALA A 106 47.43 -11.02 -14.35
N ARG A 107 48.60 -11.66 -14.13
CA ARG A 107 48.68 -12.94 -13.40
C ARG A 107 48.09 -12.83 -12.00
N THR A 108 48.44 -11.77 -11.28
CA THR A 108 48.02 -11.53 -9.88
C THR A 108 46.53 -11.30 -9.76
N LEU A 109 45.97 -10.38 -10.56
CA LEU A 109 44.54 -10.12 -10.54
C LEU A 109 43.75 -11.30 -11.11
N GLY A 110 44.26 -12.01 -12.11
CA GLY A 110 43.60 -13.20 -12.66
C GLY A 110 43.49 -14.31 -11.63
N PHE A 111 44.56 -14.54 -10.86
CA PHE A 111 44.55 -15.56 -9.81
C PHE A 111 43.68 -15.18 -8.61
N SER A 112 43.49 -13.88 -8.34
CA SER A 112 42.55 -13.39 -7.32
C SER A 112 41.08 -13.74 -7.58
N TYR A 113 40.71 -14.17 -8.79
CA TYR A 113 39.37 -14.68 -9.12
C TYR A 113 39.10 -16.09 -8.56
N ALA A 114 40.09 -16.74 -7.93
CA ALA A 114 39.95 -18.07 -7.35
C ALA A 114 38.69 -18.26 -6.45
N PRO A 115 38.30 -17.31 -5.57
CA PRO A 115 37.07 -17.45 -4.78
C PRO A 115 35.81 -17.54 -5.66
N LEU A 116 35.79 -16.85 -6.80
CA LEU A 116 34.64 -16.85 -7.70
C LEU A 116 34.47 -18.16 -8.48
N VAL A 117 35.44 -19.07 -8.49
CA VAL A 117 35.26 -20.43 -9.03
C VAL A 117 34.12 -21.16 -8.31
N PHE A 118 33.84 -20.80 -7.05
CA PHE A 118 32.74 -21.33 -6.25
C PHE A 118 31.38 -20.64 -6.48
N SER A 119 31.31 -19.66 -7.40
CA SER A 119 30.07 -18.90 -7.66
C SER A 119 28.87 -19.75 -8.07
N VAL A 120 29.09 -20.96 -8.62
CA VAL A 120 28.03 -21.91 -8.98
C VAL A 120 27.13 -22.27 -7.79
N PHE A 121 27.67 -22.24 -6.56
CA PHE A 121 26.90 -22.39 -5.32
C PHE A 121 25.91 -21.25 -5.10
N GLY A 122 26.15 -20.11 -5.74
CA GLY A 122 25.21 -19.01 -5.89
C GLY A 122 23.89 -19.40 -6.55
N ALA A 123 23.83 -20.48 -7.34
CA ALA A 123 22.59 -20.99 -7.90
C ALA A 123 21.65 -21.59 -6.84
N MET A 124 22.16 -21.98 -5.67
CA MET A 124 21.33 -22.55 -4.60
C MET A 124 20.23 -21.56 -4.17
N PRO A 125 18.99 -22.05 -3.95
CA PRO A 125 17.90 -21.22 -3.47
C PRO A 125 18.23 -20.71 -2.07
N TYR A 126 17.88 -19.45 -1.84
CA TYR A 126 18.00 -18.72 -0.59
C TYR A 126 19.43 -18.42 -0.12
N LEU A 127 20.29 -19.44 0.02
CA LEU A 127 21.70 -19.28 0.44
C LEU A 127 22.60 -18.70 -0.66
N GLY A 128 22.17 -18.76 -1.93
CA GLY A 128 23.00 -18.36 -3.05
C GLY A 128 23.41 -16.89 -3.08
N GLU A 129 22.51 -15.94 -2.80
CA GLU A 129 22.87 -14.50 -2.74
C GLU A 129 23.89 -14.20 -1.62
N PRO A 130 23.70 -14.68 -0.38
CA PRO A 130 24.73 -14.57 0.66
C PRO A 130 26.08 -15.17 0.27
N ILE A 131 26.10 -16.36 -0.34
CA ILE A 131 27.34 -17.00 -0.79
C ILE A 131 28.05 -16.12 -1.82
N LEU A 132 27.33 -15.63 -2.84
CA LEU A 132 27.91 -14.75 -3.86
C LEU A 132 28.47 -13.47 -3.25
N LEU A 133 27.79 -12.87 -2.27
CA LEU A 133 28.28 -11.69 -1.56
C LEU A 133 29.63 -11.97 -0.86
N VAL A 134 29.70 -13.09 -0.12
CA VAL A 134 30.92 -13.50 0.58
C VAL A 134 32.05 -13.76 -0.43
N LEU A 135 31.79 -14.48 -1.51
CA LEU A 135 32.80 -14.78 -2.53
C LEU A 135 33.31 -13.52 -3.24
N SER A 136 32.42 -12.55 -3.56
CA SER A 136 32.82 -11.27 -4.15
C SER A 136 33.63 -10.42 -3.18
N LEU A 137 33.28 -10.41 -1.89
CA LEU A 137 34.09 -9.72 -0.88
C LEU A 137 35.47 -10.39 -0.73
N TRP A 138 35.51 -11.72 -0.73
CA TRP A 138 36.75 -12.48 -0.62
C TRP A 138 37.66 -12.28 -1.85
N GLN A 139 37.09 -12.19 -3.04
CA GLN A 139 37.81 -11.83 -4.26
C GLN A 139 38.46 -10.44 -4.13
N LEU A 140 37.74 -9.44 -3.61
CA LEU A 140 38.29 -8.10 -3.40
C LEU A 140 39.49 -8.15 -2.43
N LEU A 141 39.38 -8.91 -1.34
CA LEU A 141 40.50 -9.11 -0.42
C LEU A 141 41.69 -9.80 -1.11
N ALA A 142 41.43 -10.83 -1.91
CA ALA A 142 42.45 -11.53 -2.68
C ALA A 142 43.14 -10.60 -3.70
N MET A 143 42.42 -9.69 -4.34
CA MET A 143 42.99 -8.68 -5.24
C MET A 143 43.95 -7.75 -4.51
N VAL A 144 43.57 -7.28 -3.32
CA VAL A 144 44.36 -6.34 -2.51
C VAL A 144 45.62 -7.01 -1.98
N VAL A 145 45.48 -8.19 -1.37
CA VAL A 145 46.62 -8.96 -0.85
C VAL A 145 47.56 -9.38 -1.99
N GLY A 146 47.00 -9.84 -3.11
CA GLY A 146 47.80 -10.23 -4.27
C GLY A 146 48.57 -9.07 -4.86
N PHE A 147 47.94 -7.90 -5.03
CA PHE A 147 48.63 -6.72 -5.55
C PHE A 147 49.73 -6.24 -4.59
N ALA A 148 49.49 -6.27 -3.27
CA ALA A 148 50.50 -5.94 -2.27
C ALA A 148 51.72 -6.87 -2.35
N ALA A 149 51.48 -8.19 -2.46
CA ALA A 149 52.54 -9.19 -2.59
C ALA A 149 53.34 -9.02 -3.90
N ALA A 150 52.65 -8.80 -5.02
CA ALA A 150 53.29 -8.70 -6.33
C ALA A 150 54.10 -7.41 -6.54
N THR A 151 53.81 -6.35 -5.76
CA THR A 151 54.48 -5.04 -5.85
C THR A 151 55.38 -4.72 -4.66
N ASN A 152 55.43 -5.60 -3.66
CA ASN A 152 56.15 -5.40 -2.39
C ASN A 152 55.74 -4.10 -1.67
N THR A 153 54.42 -3.84 -1.59
CA THR A 153 53.84 -2.62 -1.01
C THR A 153 53.00 -2.89 0.24
N THR A 154 52.63 -1.82 0.94
CA THR A 154 51.69 -1.95 2.06
C THR A 154 50.27 -2.28 1.56
N VAL A 155 49.53 -3.06 2.35
CA VAL A 155 48.13 -3.43 2.05
C VAL A 155 47.24 -2.20 1.80
N TRP A 156 47.50 -1.09 2.48
CA TRP A 156 46.74 0.16 2.31
C TRP A 156 47.01 0.85 0.97
N GLN A 157 48.26 0.87 0.50
CA GLN A 157 48.60 1.40 -0.82
C GLN A 157 48.00 0.51 -1.92
N ALA A 158 48.11 -0.82 -1.78
CA ALA A 158 47.50 -1.77 -2.69
C ALA A 158 45.97 -1.64 -2.75
N PHE A 159 45.32 -1.44 -1.59
CA PHE A 159 43.88 -1.17 -1.52
C PHE A 159 43.52 0.11 -2.29
N GLY A 160 44.26 1.20 -2.09
CA GLY A 160 44.06 2.45 -2.82
C GLY A 160 44.20 2.28 -4.33
N THR A 161 45.23 1.57 -4.80
CA THR A 161 45.45 1.31 -6.24
C THR A 161 44.34 0.43 -6.85
N VAL A 162 43.92 -0.65 -6.15
CA VAL A 162 42.83 -1.52 -6.62
C VAL A 162 41.49 -0.78 -6.62
N ALA A 163 41.20 0.03 -5.59
CA ALA A 163 39.97 0.81 -5.49
C ALA A 163 39.89 1.91 -6.57
N LEU A 164 40.98 2.62 -6.83
CA LEU A 164 41.08 3.58 -7.93
C LEU A 164 40.95 2.88 -9.30
N GLY A 165 41.54 1.68 -9.44
CA GLY A 165 41.41 0.80 -10.62
C GLY A 165 39.94 0.52 -10.93
N TRP A 166 39.22 0.04 -9.92
CA TRP A 166 37.80 -0.23 -10.01
C TRP A 166 36.97 1.03 -10.30
N LEU A 167 37.30 2.18 -9.68
CA LEU A 167 36.63 3.45 -9.93
C LEU A 167 36.81 3.90 -11.40
N THR A 168 38.02 3.77 -11.93
CA THR A 168 38.32 4.09 -13.33
C THR A 168 37.60 3.14 -14.28
N LEU A 169 37.57 1.84 -13.99
CA LEU A 169 36.76 0.88 -14.75
C LEU A 169 35.29 1.30 -14.76
N TRP A 170 34.74 1.72 -13.63
CA TRP A 170 33.36 2.19 -13.52
C TRP A 170 33.10 3.44 -14.37
N VAL A 171 34.03 4.41 -14.39
CA VAL A 171 33.93 5.60 -15.25
C VAL A 171 34.01 5.22 -16.73
N ILE A 172 34.95 4.35 -17.12
CA ILE A 172 35.12 3.87 -18.49
C ILE A 172 33.86 3.13 -18.95
N GLN A 173 33.32 2.21 -18.16
CA GLN A 173 32.10 1.46 -18.49
C GLN A 173 30.88 2.36 -18.72
N ARG A 174 30.81 3.53 -18.05
CA ARG A 174 29.71 4.49 -18.20
C ARG A 174 29.93 5.50 -19.32
N THR A 175 31.15 5.65 -19.83
CA THR A 175 31.52 6.60 -20.89
C THR A 175 31.83 5.87 -22.20
N ILE A 176 33.09 5.51 -22.42
CA ILE A 176 33.62 4.94 -23.68
C ILE A 176 33.27 3.43 -23.81
N GLY A 177 33.00 2.75 -22.70
CA GLY A 177 32.68 1.33 -22.65
C GLY A 177 31.23 0.98 -23.01
N GLN A 178 30.33 1.97 -23.11
CA GLN A 178 28.91 1.70 -23.43
C GLN A 178 28.68 1.03 -24.80
N PRO A 179 29.33 1.47 -25.90
CA PRO A 179 29.20 0.80 -27.20
C PRO A 179 29.67 -0.65 -27.17
N ILE A 180 30.74 -0.95 -26.43
CA ILE A 180 31.29 -2.31 -26.28
C ILE A 180 30.32 -3.18 -25.47
N ALA A 181 29.77 -2.64 -24.38
CA ALA A 181 28.75 -3.34 -23.58
C ALA A 181 27.46 -3.58 -24.38
N GLN A 182 27.04 -2.63 -25.22
CA GLN A 182 25.90 -2.79 -26.14
C GLN A 182 26.17 -3.85 -27.20
N PHE A 183 27.40 -3.90 -27.75
CA PHE A 183 27.80 -4.93 -28.70
C PHE A 183 27.82 -6.32 -28.05
N GLY A 184 28.39 -6.45 -26.84
CA GLY A 184 28.35 -7.70 -26.08
C GLY A 184 26.92 -8.16 -25.76
N TYR A 185 26.04 -7.21 -25.39
CA TYR A 185 24.61 -7.47 -25.20
C TYR A 185 23.92 -7.91 -26.50
N TRP A 186 24.24 -7.29 -27.62
CA TRP A 186 23.72 -7.67 -28.94
C TRP A 186 24.13 -9.11 -29.30
N ILE A 187 25.40 -9.48 -29.13
CA ILE A 187 25.87 -10.86 -29.32
C ILE A 187 25.09 -11.82 -28.42
N ALA A 188 24.96 -11.50 -27.13
CA ALA A 188 24.23 -12.34 -26.19
C ALA A 188 22.75 -12.53 -26.61
N CYS A 189 22.09 -11.50 -27.12
CA CYS A 189 20.72 -11.59 -27.66
C CYS A 189 20.63 -12.43 -28.93
N GLN A 190 21.62 -12.34 -29.84
CA GLN A 190 21.65 -13.18 -31.04
C GLN A 190 21.82 -14.66 -30.70
N VAL A 191 22.74 -14.97 -29.78
CA VAL A 191 23.00 -16.36 -29.33
C VAL A 191 21.80 -16.91 -28.56
N ALA A 192 21.20 -16.10 -27.68
CA ALA A 192 19.97 -16.46 -26.97
C ALA A 192 18.75 -16.59 -27.92
N GLY A 193 18.79 -15.84 -29.04
CA GLY A 193 17.75 -15.73 -30.04
C GLY A 193 16.44 -15.11 -29.53
N VAL A 194 16.55 -14.32 -28.46
CA VAL A 194 15.49 -13.51 -27.83
C VAL A 194 16.15 -12.25 -27.27
N GLU A 195 15.39 -11.14 -27.18
CA GLU A 195 15.87 -9.94 -26.51
C GLU A 195 15.97 -10.20 -25.00
N LEU A 196 17.20 -10.18 -24.46
CA LEU A 196 17.45 -10.50 -23.06
C LEU A 196 17.05 -9.34 -22.14
N VAL A 197 15.92 -9.45 -21.46
CA VAL A 197 15.54 -8.47 -20.44
C VAL A 197 16.44 -8.63 -19.21
N THR A 198 17.46 -7.77 -19.10
CA THR A 198 18.48 -7.83 -18.04
C THR A 198 18.15 -6.98 -16.81
N LYS A 199 17.27 -5.97 -16.95
CA LYS A 199 16.91 -5.05 -15.85
C LYS A 199 15.85 -5.66 -14.94
N ARG A 200 16.18 -5.81 -13.65
CA ARG A 200 15.28 -6.30 -12.58
C ARG A 200 13.92 -5.57 -12.55
N GLU A 201 13.88 -4.29 -12.92
CA GLU A 201 12.66 -3.45 -12.91
C GLU A 201 11.63 -3.82 -14.00
N ARG A 202 12.05 -4.46 -15.10
CA ARG A 202 11.14 -4.89 -16.17
C ARG A 202 10.51 -6.27 -15.91
N PHE A 203 11.05 -7.02 -14.96
CA PHE A 203 10.55 -8.36 -14.60
C PHE A 203 9.10 -8.36 -14.04
N PRO A 204 8.71 -7.44 -13.13
CA PRO A 204 7.32 -7.32 -12.70
C PRO A 204 6.33 -7.04 -13.85
N ALA A 205 6.73 -6.25 -14.85
CA ALA A 205 5.88 -5.95 -16.01
C ALA A 205 5.65 -7.19 -16.89
N MET A 206 6.67 -8.02 -17.08
CA MET A 206 6.52 -9.31 -17.77
C MET A 206 5.61 -10.27 -17.01
N LEU A 207 5.77 -10.34 -15.69
CA LEU A 207 4.94 -11.15 -14.80
C LEU A 207 3.47 -10.71 -14.91
N GLN A 208 3.21 -9.40 -14.90
CA GLN A 208 1.89 -8.80 -15.05
C GLN A 208 1.27 -9.07 -16.44
N LYS A 209 2.05 -8.93 -17.52
CA LYS A 209 1.59 -9.27 -18.87
C LYS A 209 1.16 -10.74 -18.95
N ARG A 210 1.93 -11.64 -18.34
CA ARG A 210 1.66 -13.08 -18.36
C ARG A 210 0.47 -13.47 -17.46
N LEU A 211 0.33 -12.84 -16.30
CA LEU A 211 -0.86 -12.93 -15.45
C LEU A 211 -2.13 -12.53 -16.21
N ARG A 212 -2.09 -11.40 -16.94
CA ARG A 212 -3.21 -10.97 -17.78
C ARG A 212 -3.53 -11.99 -18.87
N SER A 213 -2.53 -12.44 -19.63
CA SER A 213 -2.76 -13.47 -20.67
C SER A 213 -3.29 -14.79 -20.09
N PHE A 214 -2.90 -15.13 -18.87
CA PHE A 214 -3.40 -16.30 -18.15
C PHE A 214 -4.88 -16.15 -17.80
N ALA A 215 -5.28 -15.01 -17.23
CA ALA A 215 -6.68 -14.72 -16.92
C ALA A 215 -7.57 -14.69 -18.17
N THR A 216 -7.08 -14.13 -19.29
CA THR A 216 -7.83 -14.00 -20.55
C THR A 216 -7.95 -15.32 -21.34
N ASN A 217 -6.89 -16.13 -21.43
CA ASN A 217 -6.92 -17.35 -22.24
C ASN A 217 -7.80 -18.46 -21.63
N LEU A 218 -7.98 -18.50 -20.31
CA LEU A 218 -8.82 -19.49 -19.64
C LEU A 218 -10.31 -19.12 -19.65
N THR A 219 -10.64 -17.82 -19.64
CA THR A 219 -12.02 -17.35 -19.82
C THR A 219 -12.56 -17.66 -21.22
N VAL A 220 -11.71 -17.64 -22.25
CA VAL A 220 -12.10 -17.99 -23.62
C VAL A 220 -12.35 -19.50 -23.77
N ILE A 221 -11.54 -20.37 -23.16
CA ILE A 221 -11.70 -21.82 -23.28
C ILE A 221 -13.00 -22.31 -22.62
N ASN A 222 -13.39 -21.76 -21.46
CA ASN A 222 -14.64 -22.12 -20.79
C ASN A 222 -15.92 -21.67 -21.53
N LYS A 223 -15.82 -20.68 -22.45
CA LYS A 223 -16.94 -20.26 -23.31
C LYS A 223 -17.18 -21.19 -24.50
N PHE A 224 -16.19 -21.97 -24.92
CA PHE A 224 -16.33 -22.91 -26.04
C PHE A 224 -16.90 -24.27 -25.62
N ASP A 225 -16.72 -24.69 -24.35
CA ASP A 225 -17.28 -25.96 -23.85
C ASP A 225 -18.75 -25.86 -23.39
N THR A 226 -19.30 -24.65 -23.23
CA THR A 226 -20.70 -24.43 -22.78
C THR A 226 -21.74 -24.35 -23.91
N ASN A 227 -21.30 -24.21 -25.17
CA ASN A 227 -22.20 -24.14 -26.34
C ASN A 227 -22.38 -25.48 -27.09
N ALA A 228 -21.88 -26.59 -26.54
CA ALA A 228 -22.00 -27.91 -27.16
C ALA A 228 -23.19 -28.74 -26.62
N VAL A 229 -24.32 -28.11 -26.31
CA VAL A 229 -25.60 -28.82 -26.08
C VAL A 229 -26.75 -27.93 -26.55
N THR A 230 -27.07 -28.01 -27.85
CA THR A 230 -28.43 -27.99 -28.43
C THR A 230 -28.32 -27.80 -29.94
N SER A 231 -28.63 -28.84 -30.71
CA SER A 231 -29.45 -28.81 -31.95
C SER A 231 -29.27 -30.13 -32.71
N PRO A 232 -30.33 -30.89 -32.96
CA PRO A 232 -30.31 -32.01 -33.90
C PRO A 232 -30.82 -31.49 -35.26
N GLN A 233 -29.97 -31.41 -36.29
CA GLN A 233 -30.37 -31.67 -37.69
C GLN A 233 -29.31 -31.35 -38.75
N VAL A 234 -29.22 -32.31 -39.67
CA VAL A 234 -28.94 -32.21 -41.12
C VAL A 234 -27.48 -32.34 -41.58
N ASP A 235 -27.27 -33.51 -42.19
CA ASP A 235 -26.25 -33.84 -43.18
C ASP A 235 -26.09 -32.77 -44.27
N ALA A 236 -24.86 -32.29 -44.45
CA ALA A 236 -24.21 -32.06 -45.75
C ALA A 236 -22.93 -31.25 -45.52
N GLU A 237 -21.78 -31.90 -45.66
CA GLU A 237 -20.51 -31.35 -46.21
C GLU A 237 -19.32 -32.23 -45.75
N MET A 238 -19.40 -33.51 -46.07
CA MET A 238 -18.23 -34.40 -46.11
C MET A 238 -17.90 -34.65 -47.58
N SER A 239 -17.49 -33.59 -48.28
CA SER A 239 -17.08 -33.63 -49.70
C SER A 239 -16.09 -32.52 -50.01
N ALA A 240 -14.94 -32.53 -49.34
CA ALA A 240 -13.71 -31.95 -49.88
C ALA A 240 -12.51 -32.51 -49.11
N VAL A 241 -11.40 -32.72 -49.80
CA VAL A 241 -10.10 -33.16 -49.26
C VAL A 241 -9.95 -34.68 -49.07
N LYS A 242 -10.28 -35.42 -50.15
CA LYS A 242 -9.49 -36.59 -50.56
C LYS A 242 -8.94 -36.35 -51.97
N LYS A 243 -7.71 -35.84 -52.04
CA LYS A 243 -6.83 -36.02 -53.21
C LYS A 243 -5.39 -35.90 -52.71
N ARG A 244 -4.71 -37.05 -52.60
CA ARG A 244 -3.40 -37.33 -53.25
C ARG A 244 -2.73 -38.53 -52.58
N SER A 245 -2.96 -39.73 -53.10
CA SER A 245 -1.95 -40.74 -53.44
C SER A 245 -2.65 -42.03 -53.87
N GLN A 246 -2.56 -42.31 -55.17
CA GLN A 246 -2.89 -43.59 -55.80
C GLN A 246 -1.68 -44.53 -55.77
N TYR A 247 -1.98 -45.81 -56.06
CA TYR A 247 -1.11 -46.99 -56.24
C TYR A 247 -0.77 -47.72 -54.94
N SER A 248 -0.98 -49.03 -54.78
CA SER A 248 -1.34 -50.11 -55.72
C SER A 248 -1.86 -51.36 -54.97
N THR A 249 -2.88 -51.98 -55.56
CA THR A 249 -3.29 -53.41 -55.60
C THR A 249 -2.86 -54.48 -54.58
N SER A 250 -3.90 -55.24 -54.19
CA SER A 250 -4.05 -56.71 -54.14
C SER A 250 -3.61 -57.54 -52.92
N SER A 251 -4.64 -58.04 -52.24
CA SER A 251 -4.95 -59.45 -51.89
C SER A 251 -4.07 -60.29 -50.96
N ASN A 252 -4.77 -60.83 -49.95
CA ASN A 252 -4.64 -62.16 -49.33
C ASN A 252 -3.33 -62.55 -48.63
N SER A 253 -3.36 -62.62 -47.30
CA SER A 253 -3.33 -63.90 -46.56
C SER A 253 -3.34 -63.67 -45.04
N ARG A 254 -4.45 -64.05 -44.42
CA ARG A 254 -4.59 -64.16 -42.96
C ARG A 254 -3.89 -65.44 -42.48
N THR A 255 -2.58 -65.36 -42.25
CA THR A 255 -1.89 -66.38 -41.41
C THR A 255 -0.57 -65.93 -40.78
N HIS A 256 -0.12 -64.70 -41.01
CA HIS A 256 1.05 -64.12 -40.32
C HIS A 256 0.70 -63.10 -39.21
N ALA A 257 -0.60 -62.83 -38.99
CA ALA A 257 -1.05 -61.73 -38.12
C ALA A 257 -0.79 -61.95 -36.62
N THR A 258 -0.67 -63.18 -36.14
CA THR A 258 -0.45 -63.45 -34.71
C THR A 258 1.03 -63.36 -34.31
N VAL A 259 1.97 -63.69 -35.20
CA VAL A 259 3.41 -63.54 -34.91
C VAL A 259 3.88 -62.10 -35.17
N ALA A 260 3.32 -61.42 -36.18
CA ALA A 260 3.61 -60.01 -36.45
C ALA A 260 3.02 -59.05 -35.40
N ALA A 261 1.82 -59.34 -34.86
CA ALA A 261 1.22 -58.51 -33.79
C ALA A 261 1.96 -58.61 -32.45
N GLN A 262 2.60 -59.76 -32.18
CA GLN A 262 3.44 -59.93 -30.99
C GLN A 262 4.80 -59.23 -31.15
N ALA A 263 5.37 -59.25 -32.36
CA ALA A 263 6.58 -58.50 -32.69
C ALA A 263 6.35 -56.97 -32.72
N ASP A 264 5.21 -56.50 -33.24
CA ASP A 264 4.82 -55.08 -33.23
C ASP A 264 4.44 -54.56 -31.83
N ALA A 265 3.88 -55.42 -30.97
CA ALA A 265 3.64 -55.08 -29.57
C ALA A 265 4.96 -54.94 -28.80
N ILE A 266 5.92 -55.84 -29.02
CA ILE A 266 7.25 -55.78 -28.41
C ILE A 266 8.07 -54.60 -28.97
N ASP A 267 7.95 -54.28 -30.27
CA ASP A 267 8.62 -53.13 -30.88
C ASP A 267 7.96 -51.80 -30.53
N ARG A 268 6.63 -51.75 -30.33
CA ARG A 268 5.95 -50.58 -29.75
C ARG A 268 6.34 -50.38 -28.30
N ASP A 269 6.42 -51.42 -27.48
CA ASP A 269 6.84 -51.30 -26.07
C ASP A 269 8.33 -50.91 -25.98
N ARG A 270 9.18 -51.43 -26.87
CA ARG A 270 10.57 -50.97 -27.02
C ARG A 270 10.65 -49.52 -27.48
N ARG A 271 9.91 -49.09 -28.51
CA ARG A 271 9.88 -47.68 -28.96
C ARG A 271 9.29 -46.75 -27.89
N PHE A 272 8.32 -47.21 -27.11
CA PHE A 272 7.72 -46.45 -26.02
C PHE A 272 8.69 -46.32 -24.83
N GLN A 273 9.38 -47.41 -24.44
CA GLN A 273 10.45 -47.38 -23.44
C GLN A 273 11.67 -46.57 -23.89
N VAL A 274 12.10 -46.70 -25.15
CA VAL A 274 13.19 -45.92 -25.76
C VAL A 274 12.81 -44.44 -25.80
N SER A 275 11.57 -44.08 -26.15
CA SER A 275 11.10 -42.68 -26.09
C SER A 275 11.07 -42.11 -24.66
N LYS A 276 10.78 -42.96 -23.66
CA LYS A 276 10.77 -42.59 -22.24
C LYS A 276 12.20 -42.37 -21.71
N ILE A 277 13.15 -43.21 -22.12
CA ILE A 277 14.58 -43.10 -21.78
C ILE A 277 15.20 -41.88 -22.48
N VAL A 278 14.94 -41.68 -23.78
CA VAL A 278 15.44 -40.52 -24.55
C VAL A 278 14.88 -39.20 -24.02
N ARG A 279 13.63 -39.16 -23.54
CA ARG A 279 13.05 -37.97 -22.89
C ARG A 279 13.66 -37.65 -21.51
N GLN A 280 14.23 -38.64 -20.80
CA GLN A 280 14.83 -38.44 -19.48
C GLN A 280 16.36 -38.22 -19.52
N LEU A 281 17.01 -38.60 -20.62
CA LEU A 281 18.47 -38.49 -20.81
C LEU A 281 19.06 -37.09 -20.51
N PRO A 282 18.45 -35.97 -20.96
CA PRO A 282 18.99 -34.64 -20.67
C PRO A 282 18.97 -34.29 -19.18
N SER A 283 17.93 -34.71 -18.46
CA SER A 283 17.81 -34.48 -17.01
C SER A 283 18.80 -35.31 -16.20
N ILE A 284 19.09 -36.54 -16.64
CA ILE A 284 20.10 -37.42 -16.02
C ILE A 284 21.51 -36.86 -16.26
N LEU A 285 21.82 -36.40 -17.48
CA LEU A 285 23.10 -35.77 -17.80
C LEU A 285 23.31 -34.47 -17.00
N ALA A 286 22.28 -33.65 -16.83
CA ALA A 286 22.36 -32.46 -15.98
C ALA A 286 22.62 -32.80 -14.51
N LEU A 287 21.96 -33.82 -13.97
CA LEU A 287 22.19 -34.32 -12.61
C LEU A 287 23.63 -34.82 -12.43
N ALA A 288 24.12 -35.64 -13.36
CA ALA A 288 25.48 -36.16 -13.34
C ALA A 288 26.52 -35.03 -13.42
N GLY A 289 26.31 -34.05 -14.31
CA GLY A 289 27.20 -32.90 -14.47
C GLY A 289 27.28 -32.01 -13.23
N VAL A 290 26.14 -31.66 -12.63
CA VAL A 290 26.10 -30.86 -11.39
C VAL A 290 26.71 -31.62 -10.22
N THR A 291 26.47 -32.92 -10.11
CA THR A 291 27.07 -33.76 -9.05
C THR A 291 28.59 -33.83 -9.21
N PHE A 292 29.09 -34.05 -10.44
CA PHE A 292 30.51 -34.04 -10.73
C PHE A 292 31.15 -32.68 -10.38
N ALA A 293 30.51 -31.57 -10.76
CA ALA A 293 30.97 -30.24 -10.41
C ALA A 293 31.02 -30.03 -8.87
N ALA A 294 30.00 -30.50 -8.14
CA ALA A 294 29.99 -30.43 -6.67
C ALA A 294 31.12 -31.27 -6.05
N VAL A 295 31.40 -32.47 -6.56
CA VAL A 295 32.52 -33.33 -6.10
C VAL A 295 33.85 -32.60 -6.31
N VAL A 296 34.10 -32.10 -7.52
CA VAL A 296 35.37 -31.43 -7.87
C VAL A 296 35.57 -30.16 -7.04
N LEU A 297 34.54 -29.33 -6.89
CA LEU A 297 34.65 -28.07 -6.16
C LEU A 297 34.71 -28.27 -4.64
N LEU A 298 34.06 -29.28 -4.08
CA LEU A 298 34.14 -29.54 -2.63
C LEU A 298 35.40 -30.32 -2.24
N SER A 299 36.06 -31.03 -3.17
CA SER A 299 37.27 -31.81 -2.90
C SER A 299 38.41 -31.02 -2.24
N PRO A 300 38.76 -29.79 -2.67
CA PRO A 300 39.81 -29.01 -2.03
C PRO A 300 39.47 -28.61 -0.59
N ILE A 301 38.20 -28.28 -0.33
CA ILE A 301 37.71 -28.00 1.03
C ILE A 301 37.90 -29.21 1.94
N ARG A 302 37.58 -30.41 1.44
CA ARG A 302 37.82 -31.66 2.15
C ARG A 302 39.29 -31.85 2.49
N TYR A 303 40.17 -31.59 1.53
CA TYR A 303 41.60 -31.81 1.68
C TYR A 303 42.25 -30.79 2.64
N TRP A 304 41.86 -29.52 2.59
CA TRP A 304 42.50 -28.46 3.38
C TRP A 304 41.94 -28.32 4.80
N TRP A 305 40.61 -28.26 4.96
CA TRP A 305 40.00 -28.05 6.28
C TRP A 305 39.88 -29.34 7.09
N PHE A 306 39.93 -30.48 6.42
CA PHE A 306 39.82 -31.80 7.06
C PHE A 306 41.06 -32.65 6.79
N ALA A 307 42.26 -32.05 6.77
CA ALA A 307 43.52 -32.77 6.59
C ALA A 307 43.73 -33.89 7.63
N TRP A 308 43.13 -33.75 8.82
CA TRP A 308 43.10 -34.77 9.88
C TRP A 308 42.25 -36.02 9.55
N TYR A 309 41.42 -35.99 8.50
CA TYR A 309 40.63 -37.13 8.01
C TYR A 309 41.49 -38.38 7.75
N GLY A 310 42.72 -38.19 7.25
CA GLY A 310 43.64 -39.29 6.97
C GLY A 310 44.03 -40.11 8.21
N ASN A 311 43.87 -39.54 9.41
CA ASN A 311 44.25 -40.13 10.69
C ASN A 311 43.08 -40.80 11.43
N LEU A 312 41.87 -40.83 10.85
CA LEU A 312 40.70 -41.47 11.45
C LEU A 312 40.72 -43.00 11.30
N GLY A 313 40.30 -43.73 12.35
CA GLY A 313 40.07 -45.19 12.28
C GLY A 313 38.92 -45.57 11.33
N GLY A 314 38.87 -46.83 10.89
CA GLY A 314 38.01 -47.29 9.78
C GLY A 314 36.52 -46.95 9.87
N ILE A 315 35.91 -47.09 11.05
CA ILE A 315 34.47 -46.79 11.27
C ILE A 315 34.20 -45.29 11.24
N LEU A 316 35.04 -44.48 11.89
CA LEU A 316 34.90 -43.01 11.88
C LEU A 316 35.16 -42.43 10.49
N ARG A 317 36.10 -43.02 9.76
CA ARG A 317 36.38 -42.68 8.36
C ARG A 317 35.19 -42.97 7.47
N LEU A 318 34.57 -44.15 7.62
CA LEU A 318 33.36 -44.52 6.88
C LEU A 318 32.19 -43.59 7.20
N ALA A 319 31.97 -43.26 8.48
CA ALA A 319 30.93 -42.33 8.90
C ALA A 319 31.14 -40.93 8.28
N PHE A 320 32.38 -40.44 8.27
CA PHE A 320 32.73 -39.19 7.60
C PHE A 320 32.51 -39.26 6.09
N ASP A 321 32.92 -40.35 5.43
CA ASP A 321 32.74 -40.55 3.99
C ASP A 321 31.26 -40.53 3.60
N LEU A 322 30.41 -41.21 4.36
CA LEU A 322 28.96 -41.19 4.16
C LEU A 322 28.36 -39.80 4.40
N ALA A 323 28.80 -39.09 5.45
CA ALA A 323 28.37 -37.72 5.71
C ALA A 323 28.78 -36.77 4.57
N TRP A 324 30.01 -36.92 4.06
CA TRP A 324 30.53 -36.10 2.97
C TRP A 324 29.80 -36.36 1.64
N ILE A 325 29.50 -37.61 1.33
CA ILE A 325 28.64 -37.98 0.19
C ILE A 325 27.25 -37.34 0.36
N GLY A 326 26.71 -37.35 1.57
CA GLY A 326 25.46 -36.65 1.91
C GLY A 326 25.51 -35.15 1.62
N ILE A 327 26.60 -34.47 1.98
CA ILE A 327 26.81 -33.04 1.69
C ILE A 327 26.84 -32.78 0.17
N ILE A 328 27.59 -33.58 -0.59
CA ILE A 328 27.67 -33.45 -2.05
C ILE A 328 26.27 -33.63 -2.67
N ALA A 329 25.54 -34.66 -2.26
CA ALA A 329 24.19 -34.92 -2.74
C ALA A 329 23.23 -33.78 -2.40
N PHE A 330 23.32 -33.21 -1.19
CA PHE A 330 22.51 -32.06 -0.76
C PHE A 330 22.81 -30.81 -1.59
N VAL A 331 24.09 -30.47 -1.81
CA VAL A 331 24.49 -29.32 -2.63
C VAL A 331 24.01 -29.47 -4.07
N ALA A 332 24.18 -30.67 -4.66
CA ALA A 332 23.68 -30.95 -6.00
C ALA A 332 22.15 -30.81 -6.07
N ALA A 333 21.42 -31.36 -5.09
CA ALA A 333 19.96 -31.24 -5.00
C ALA A 333 19.51 -29.77 -4.85
N ALA A 334 20.21 -28.98 -4.04
CA ALA A 334 19.90 -27.56 -3.85
C ALA A 334 20.09 -26.76 -5.13
N ILE A 335 21.17 -26.97 -5.89
CA ILE A 335 21.40 -26.30 -7.18
C ILE A 335 20.32 -26.69 -8.21
N LEU A 336 19.88 -27.95 -8.20
CA LEU A 336 18.88 -28.46 -9.14
C LEU A 336 17.43 -28.10 -8.75
N ALA A 337 17.15 -27.80 -7.47
CA ALA A 337 15.80 -27.58 -6.96
C ALA A 337 14.98 -26.51 -7.74
N PRO A 338 15.55 -25.36 -8.15
CA PRO A 338 14.79 -24.36 -8.91
C PRO A 338 14.45 -24.79 -10.35
N LEU A 339 15.15 -25.78 -10.92
CA LEU A 339 15.07 -26.09 -12.35
C LEU A 339 13.68 -26.52 -12.81
N GLU A 340 12.89 -27.21 -11.97
CA GLU A 340 11.51 -27.59 -12.30
C GLU A 340 10.67 -26.33 -12.58
N ALA A 341 10.78 -25.31 -11.73
CA ALA A 341 10.03 -24.07 -11.88
C ALA A 341 10.57 -23.19 -13.01
N LEU A 342 11.89 -23.13 -13.16
CA LEU A 342 12.54 -22.38 -14.24
C LEU A 342 12.25 -22.98 -15.61
N GLY A 343 12.32 -24.30 -15.76
CA GLY A 343 11.97 -25.00 -16.99
C GLY A 343 10.49 -24.88 -17.33
N TRP A 344 9.61 -24.93 -16.33
CA TRP A 344 8.18 -24.65 -16.50
C TRP A 344 7.94 -23.23 -17.01
N TRP A 345 8.62 -22.26 -16.43
CA TRP A 345 8.52 -20.87 -16.86
C TRP A 345 9.02 -20.67 -18.29
N ALA A 346 10.16 -21.29 -18.62
CA ALA A 346 10.80 -21.23 -19.92
C ALA A 346 10.02 -21.98 -21.02
N GLY A 347 9.01 -22.78 -20.65
CA GLY A 347 8.20 -23.56 -21.60
C GLY A 347 8.88 -24.86 -22.05
N TRP A 348 9.96 -25.29 -21.40
CA TRP A 348 10.72 -26.49 -21.79
C TRP A 348 9.91 -27.79 -21.65
N TYR A 349 8.80 -27.75 -20.90
CA TYR A 349 7.91 -28.90 -20.70
C TYR A 349 6.61 -28.82 -21.54
N GLY A 350 6.46 -27.83 -22.43
CA GLY A 350 5.27 -27.59 -23.25
C GLY A 350 4.21 -26.69 -22.60
N ASP A 351 3.46 -25.92 -23.39
CA ASP A 351 2.48 -24.91 -22.92
C ASP A 351 1.18 -25.54 -22.34
N ARG A 352 0.87 -26.79 -22.69
CA ARG A 352 -0.27 -27.56 -22.15
C ARG A 352 0.16 -28.36 -20.92
N VAL A 353 0.45 -27.65 -19.83
CA VAL A 353 0.59 -28.31 -18.53
C VAL A 353 -0.81 -28.66 -18.05
N ASN A 354 -1.27 -29.89 -18.33
CA ASN A 354 -2.45 -30.48 -17.70
C ASN A 354 -2.16 -30.59 -16.19
N THR A 355 -2.65 -29.62 -15.44
CA THR A 355 -2.66 -29.59 -13.97
C THR A 355 -3.86 -30.32 -13.38
N ILE A 356 -4.74 -30.84 -14.24
CA ILE A 356 -5.86 -31.69 -13.88
C ILE A 356 -5.28 -33.04 -13.43
N PRO A 357 -5.53 -33.48 -12.19
CA PRO A 357 -5.13 -34.81 -11.77
C PRO A 357 -5.73 -35.85 -12.71
N ALA A 358 -4.94 -36.85 -13.11
CA ALA A 358 -5.46 -38.08 -13.69
C ALA A 358 -6.11 -38.91 -12.56
N ALA A 359 -7.24 -38.44 -12.03
CA ALA A 359 -8.05 -39.15 -11.05
C ALA A 359 -9.53 -38.76 -11.26
N THR A 360 -10.22 -39.60 -12.03
CA THR A 360 -11.54 -40.24 -11.85
C THR A 360 -12.71 -39.61 -11.06
N GLU A 361 -12.66 -38.40 -10.51
CA GLU A 361 -13.82 -37.82 -9.80
C GLU A 361 -14.67 -36.90 -10.71
N LYS A 362 -15.97 -37.22 -10.79
CA LYS A 362 -17.01 -36.33 -11.35
C LYS A 362 -16.91 -34.94 -10.68
N PRO A 363 -17.19 -33.84 -11.40
CA PRO A 363 -17.28 -32.54 -10.74
C PRO A 363 -18.26 -32.65 -9.57
N PRO A 364 -17.88 -32.21 -8.35
CA PRO A 364 -18.78 -32.23 -7.20
C PRO A 364 -20.05 -31.43 -7.54
N SER A 365 -21.20 -31.81 -6.97
CA SER A 365 -22.40 -30.98 -7.04
C SER A 365 -22.08 -29.64 -6.40
N ILE A 366 -22.00 -28.59 -7.22
CA ILE A 366 -21.64 -27.24 -6.77
C ILE A 366 -22.87 -26.66 -6.06
N PRO A 367 -22.79 -26.34 -4.76
CA PRO A 367 -23.87 -25.66 -4.05
C PRO A 367 -24.18 -24.32 -4.72
N GLN A 368 -25.46 -23.93 -4.77
CA GLN A 368 -25.82 -22.56 -5.13
C GLN A 368 -25.52 -21.66 -3.92
N ASP A 369 -25.05 -20.43 -4.17
CA ASP A 369 -24.79 -19.40 -3.15
C ASP A 369 -23.61 -19.64 -2.18
N ILE A 370 -22.43 -20.00 -2.71
CA ILE A 370 -21.18 -20.09 -1.93
C ILE A 370 -20.75 -18.71 -1.41
N SER A 371 -20.61 -18.58 -0.09
CA SER A 371 -20.16 -17.35 0.58
C SER A 371 -18.64 -17.27 0.75
N ARG A 372 -17.92 -18.41 0.72
CA ARG A 372 -16.46 -18.46 0.84
C ARG A 372 -15.86 -19.73 0.23
N TYR A 373 -14.67 -19.60 -0.37
CA TYR A 373 -13.84 -20.73 -0.80
C TYR A 373 -12.63 -20.89 0.11
N VAL A 374 -12.38 -22.12 0.56
CA VAL A 374 -11.24 -22.47 1.41
C VAL A 374 -10.33 -23.44 0.67
N VAL A 375 -9.04 -23.15 0.59
CA VAL A 375 -8.07 -23.98 -0.13
C VAL A 375 -7.00 -24.45 0.85
N TYR A 376 -6.84 -25.78 0.97
CA TYR A 376 -5.83 -26.37 1.86
C TYR A 376 -4.52 -26.71 1.12
N LEU A 377 -3.39 -26.28 1.68
CA LEU A 377 -2.03 -26.56 1.23
C LEU A 377 -1.24 -27.26 2.35
N ASP A 378 -0.84 -28.50 2.08
CA ASP A 378 -0.16 -29.37 3.05
C ASP A 378 1.31 -28.97 3.29
N GLY A 379 1.89 -29.53 4.35
CA GLY A 379 3.27 -29.38 4.79
C GLY A 379 4.29 -30.25 4.03
N ILE A 380 5.56 -30.12 4.41
CA ILE A 380 6.71 -30.67 3.67
C ILE A 380 6.73 -32.20 3.57
N GLY A 381 5.86 -32.89 4.31
CA GLY A 381 5.64 -34.32 4.23
C GLY A 381 4.94 -34.76 2.94
N GLN A 382 4.32 -33.87 2.16
CA GLN A 382 3.51 -34.30 1.02
C GLN A 382 4.33 -34.80 -0.19
N SER A 383 3.97 -35.96 -0.73
CA SER A 383 4.63 -36.60 -1.90
C SER A 383 3.65 -37.12 -2.96
N THR A 384 2.42 -37.47 -2.53
CA THR A 384 1.27 -37.94 -3.31
C THR A 384 0.06 -37.06 -2.99
N PHE A 385 -1.07 -37.30 -3.68
CA PHE A 385 -2.34 -36.63 -3.36
C PHE A 385 -2.98 -37.10 -2.05
N ASP A 386 -2.55 -38.25 -1.55
CA ASP A 386 -3.00 -38.80 -0.27
C ASP A 386 -2.32 -38.06 0.89
N TYR A 387 -3.10 -37.75 1.92
CA TYR A 387 -2.62 -37.06 3.11
C TYR A 387 -2.03 -38.03 4.13
N LEU A 388 -1.11 -37.53 4.96
CA LEU A 388 -0.67 -38.26 6.15
C LEU A 388 -1.84 -38.39 7.16
N PRO A 389 -1.83 -39.41 8.04
CA PRO A 389 -2.97 -39.68 8.93
C PRO A 389 -3.41 -38.47 9.78
N ASP A 390 -2.47 -37.71 10.32
CA ASP A 390 -2.72 -36.49 11.11
C ASP A 390 -3.40 -35.38 10.30
N ILE A 391 -2.95 -35.18 9.06
CA ILE A 391 -3.53 -34.21 8.15
C ILE A 391 -4.92 -34.65 7.67
N GLN A 392 -5.07 -35.95 7.39
CA GLN A 392 -6.34 -36.53 6.97
C GLN A 392 -7.38 -36.36 8.08
N GLU A 393 -7.03 -36.66 9.33
CA GLU A 393 -7.88 -36.46 10.50
C GLU A 393 -8.25 -34.98 10.72
N PHE A 394 -7.31 -34.06 10.55
CA PHE A 394 -7.62 -32.62 10.59
C PHE A 394 -8.66 -32.22 9.53
N LEU A 395 -8.51 -32.69 8.29
CA LEU A 395 -9.45 -32.37 7.21
C LEU A 395 -10.81 -33.03 7.40
N ASP A 396 -10.84 -34.28 7.90
CA ASP A 396 -12.06 -35.02 8.18
C ASP A 396 -12.82 -34.45 9.39
N THR A 397 -12.12 -33.79 10.31
CA THR A 397 -12.73 -33.04 11.42
C THR A 397 -13.19 -31.65 10.98
N LEU A 398 -12.45 -30.97 10.10
CA LEU A 398 -12.77 -29.63 9.62
C LEU A 398 -13.97 -29.60 8.66
N ALA A 399 -14.00 -30.50 7.67
CA ALA A 399 -15.04 -30.50 6.64
C ALA A 399 -16.49 -30.51 7.18
N PRO A 400 -16.87 -31.34 8.18
CA PRO A 400 -18.25 -31.39 8.67
C PRO A 400 -18.65 -30.20 9.57
N VAL A 401 -17.70 -29.45 10.12
CA VAL A 401 -18.00 -28.28 10.98
C VAL A 401 -18.10 -26.97 10.20
N LEU A 402 -17.73 -26.97 8.91
CA LEU A 402 -17.91 -25.81 8.04
C LEU A 402 -19.38 -25.67 7.61
N PRO A 403 -19.91 -24.43 7.52
CA PRO A 403 -21.23 -24.19 6.96
C PRO A 403 -21.38 -24.71 5.52
N GLU A 404 -22.62 -25.01 5.11
CA GLU A 404 -22.92 -25.52 3.76
C GLU A 404 -22.54 -24.54 2.63
N ASP A 405 -22.48 -23.23 2.93
CA ASP A 405 -22.09 -22.17 2.00
C ASP A 405 -20.57 -21.90 1.96
N VAL A 406 -19.76 -22.68 2.70
CA VAL A 406 -18.29 -22.61 2.69
C VAL A 406 -17.68 -23.85 2.03
N LEU A 407 -17.04 -23.66 0.87
CA LEU A 407 -16.52 -24.79 0.08
C LEU A 407 -15.02 -25.03 0.34
N LEU A 408 -14.69 -26.21 0.90
CA LEU A 408 -13.31 -26.67 1.11
C LEU A 408 -12.75 -27.41 -0.13
N ILE A 409 -11.62 -26.94 -0.64
CA ILE A 409 -10.88 -27.51 -1.77
C ILE A 409 -9.59 -28.17 -1.26
N LYS A 410 -9.46 -29.48 -1.56
CA LYS A 410 -8.32 -30.34 -1.22
C LYS A 410 -7.61 -30.89 -2.47
N GLY A 411 -6.53 -31.65 -2.28
CA GLY A 411 -5.83 -32.36 -3.37
C GLY A 411 -4.91 -31.48 -4.22
N ILE A 412 -4.35 -30.41 -3.66
CA ILE A 412 -3.37 -29.55 -4.33
C ILE A 412 -1.95 -29.97 -3.93
N MET A 413 -1.02 -30.06 -4.89
CA MET A 413 0.41 -30.27 -4.66
C MET A 413 1.17 -28.94 -4.56
N PRO A 414 1.42 -28.39 -3.34
CA PRO A 414 2.07 -27.10 -3.16
C PRO A 414 3.57 -27.13 -3.47
N TYR A 415 4.15 -28.33 -3.60
CA TYR A 415 5.57 -28.54 -3.92
C TYR A 415 5.83 -28.95 -5.39
N SER A 416 4.84 -28.78 -6.28
CA SER A 416 5.03 -28.93 -7.73
C SER A 416 4.22 -27.91 -8.52
N VAL A 417 4.91 -27.04 -9.28
CA VAL A 417 4.29 -26.08 -10.23
C VAL A 417 3.52 -26.76 -11.38
N ARG A 418 3.67 -28.08 -11.52
CA ARG A 418 2.99 -28.92 -12.51
C ARG A 418 1.83 -29.72 -11.91
N ASN A 419 1.57 -29.59 -10.62
CA ASN A 419 0.62 -30.41 -9.85
C ASN A 419 0.85 -31.93 -10.03
N ASN A 420 2.12 -32.38 -10.11
CA ASN A 420 2.47 -33.76 -10.40
C ASN A 420 3.19 -34.41 -9.19
N PRO A 421 2.71 -35.56 -8.67
CA PRO A 421 3.31 -36.24 -7.52
C PRO A 421 4.74 -36.73 -7.79
N LEU A 422 5.49 -37.01 -6.72
CA LEU A 422 6.87 -37.50 -6.79
C LEU A 422 6.96 -38.91 -7.38
N THR A 423 5.93 -39.74 -7.14
CA THR A 423 5.79 -41.11 -7.64
C THR A 423 5.36 -41.20 -9.10
N GLY A 424 4.96 -40.06 -9.70
CA GLY A 424 4.50 -39.95 -11.08
C GLY A 424 5.63 -40.02 -12.14
N ASN A 425 5.38 -39.54 -13.36
CA ASN A 425 6.34 -39.62 -14.47
C ASN A 425 7.53 -38.63 -14.31
N ARG A 426 8.49 -38.95 -13.43
CA ARG A 426 9.72 -38.19 -13.16
C ARG A 426 10.99 -39.07 -13.25
N PRO A 427 12.18 -38.50 -13.49
CA PRO A 427 13.45 -39.21 -13.25
C PRO A 427 13.50 -39.70 -11.80
N LEU A 428 14.03 -40.92 -11.57
CA LEU A 428 14.09 -41.56 -10.25
C LEU A 428 12.72 -41.84 -9.58
N ALA A 429 11.60 -41.85 -10.31
CA ALA A 429 10.28 -42.17 -9.74
C ALA A 429 10.22 -43.53 -9.01
N PHE A 430 11.03 -44.51 -9.45
CA PHE A 430 11.18 -45.79 -8.75
C PHE A 430 11.73 -45.62 -7.33
N PHE A 431 12.74 -44.77 -7.14
CA PHE A 431 13.31 -44.47 -5.85
C PHE A 431 12.29 -43.78 -4.92
N TRP A 432 11.50 -42.85 -5.45
CA TRP A 432 10.46 -42.17 -4.67
C TRP A 432 9.30 -43.11 -4.29
N ARG A 433 8.93 -44.05 -5.16
CA ARG A 433 7.96 -45.11 -4.79
C ARG A 433 8.49 -46.01 -3.68
N LEU A 434 9.78 -46.33 -3.71
CA LEU A 434 10.43 -47.10 -2.64
C LEU A 434 10.41 -46.30 -1.33
N ALA A 435 10.86 -45.04 -1.35
CA ALA A 435 10.85 -44.16 -0.19
C ALA A 435 9.44 -44.00 0.42
N GLU A 436 8.41 -43.88 -0.43
CA GLU A 436 7.02 -43.79 -0.01
C GLU A 436 6.53 -45.04 0.73
N SER A 437 6.84 -46.23 0.20
CA SER A 437 6.42 -47.50 0.81
C SER A 437 7.04 -47.77 2.19
N PHE A 438 8.25 -47.25 2.44
CA PHE A 438 8.87 -47.28 3.77
C PHE A 438 8.29 -46.21 4.70
N ARG A 439 7.96 -45.03 4.17
CA ARG A 439 7.40 -43.92 4.95
C ARG A 439 6.02 -44.22 5.50
N LEU A 440 5.13 -44.84 4.72
CA LEU A 440 3.79 -45.23 5.18
C LEU A 440 3.85 -46.27 6.31
N LYS A 441 4.91 -47.10 6.36
CA LYS A 441 5.12 -48.08 7.42
C LYS A 441 5.80 -47.50 8.66
N ASN A 442 6.71 -46.54 8.48
CA ASN A 442 7.35 -45.82 9.57
C ASN A 442 7.66 -44.37 9.13
N PRO A 443 6.86 -43.38 9.59
CA PRO A 443 7.06 -41.97 9.27
C PRO A 443 8.44 -41.43 9.69
N ALA A 444 9.08 -42.04 10.71
CA ALA A 444 10.42 -41.68 11.20
C ALA A 444 11.58 -42.37 10.45
N SER A 445 11.30 -43.07 9.35
CA SER A 445 12.36 -43.73 8.55
C SER A 445 13.28 -42.72 7.85
N LEU A 446 14.57 -43.07 7.70
CA LEU A 446 15.57 -42.27 6.95
C LEU A 446 15.09 -41.87 5.54
N PHE A 447 14.25 -42.69 4.91
CA PHE A 447 13.68 -42.42 3.58
C PHE A 447 12.59 -41.34 3.58
N GLY A 448 11.80 -41.20 4.66
CA GLY A 448 10.83 -40.12 4.83
C GLY A 448 11.51 -38.74 4.91
N TYR A 449 12.66 -38.66 5.58
CA TYR A 449 13.45 -37.43 5.66
C TYR A 449 13.94 -36.92 4.30
N LEU A 450 14.17 -37.80 3.32
CA LEU A 450 14.62 -37.37 1.97
C LEU A 450 13.53 -36.60 1.21
N VAL A 451 12.26 -36.97 1.38
CA VAL A 451 11.12 -36.21 0.83
C VAL A 451 11.05 -34.84 1.50
N ASN A 452 11.17 -34.81 2.84
CA ASN A 452 11.14 -33.56 3.61
C ASN A 452 12.27 -32.62 3.18
N ILE A 453 13.51 -33.12 3.03
CA ILE A 453 14.66 -32.33 2.56
C ILE A 453 14.38 -31.73 1.18
N ARG A 454 13.85 -32.53 0.23
CA ARG A 454 13.49 -32.02 -1.11
C ARG A 454 12.44 -30.92 -1.01
N ASN A 455 11.40 -31.10 -0.21
CA ASN A 455 10.33 -30.12 -0.08
C ASN A 455 10.79 -28.85 0.67
N VAL A 456 11.71 -28.96 1.63
CA VAL A 456 12.38 -27.81 2.28
C VAL A 456 13.17 -27.00 1.25
N LEU A 457 13.91 -27.64 0.34
CA LEU A 457 14.58 -26.93 -0.76
C LEU A 457 13.56 -26.19 -1.64
N VAL A 458 12.39 -26.77 -1.86
CA VAL A 458 11.30 -26.10 -2.62
C VAL A 458 10.69 -24.93 -1.84
N VAL A 459 10.54 -25.02 -0.52
CA VAL A 459 10.19 -23.88 0.34
C VAL A 459 11.25 -22.77 0.19
N ALA A 460 12.54 -23.12 0.17
CA ALA A 460 13.61 -22.16 -0.08
C ALA A 460 13.50 -21.52 -1.48
N VAL A 461 13.13 -22.29 -2.51
CA VAL A 461 12.84 -21.77 -3.86
C VAL A 461 11.70 -20.76 -3.83
N SER A 462 10.59 -21.06 -3.14
CA SER A 462 9.46 -20.14 -2.96
C SER A 462 9.85 -18.86 -2.20
N ALA A 463 10.74 -18.96 -1.22
CA ALA A 463 11.20 -17.86 -0.37
C ALA A 463 12.27 -16.97 -1.01
N ASP A 464 13.01 -17.49 -2.01
CA ASP A 464 14.08 -16.78 -2.72
C ASP A 464 13.51 -15.68 -3.63
N LYS A 465 14.15 -14.51 -3.66
CA LYS A 465 13.71 -13.36 -4.47
C LYS A 465 13.81 -13.59 -5.98
N ARG A 466 14.75 -14.45 -6.40
CA ARG A 466 15.06 -14.77 -7.80
C ARG A 466 14.11 -15.82 -8.35
N TYR A 467 13.85 -16.87 -7.56
CA TYR A 467 13.06 -18.02 -7.98
C TYR A 467 11.60 -17.96 -7.53
N GLY A 468 11.35 -17.37 -6.35
CA GLY A 468 10.04 -17.34 -5.69
C GLY A 468 8.92 -16.76 -6.55
N PRO A 469 9.08 -15.60 -7.22
CA PRO A 469 8.03 -15.06 -8.09
C PRO A 469 7.59 -16.02 -9.20
N ILE A 470 8.52 -16.79 -9.76
CA ILE A 470 8.22 -17.79 -10.80
C ILE A 470 7.49 -18.98 -10.19
N TYR A 471 8.03 -19.52 -9.09
CA TYR A 471 7.49 -20.67 -8.39
C TYR A 471 6.07 -20.42 -7.88
N ASN A 472 5.90 -19.30 -7.16
CA ASN A 472 4.66 -18.91 -6.50
C ASN A 472 3.55 -18.57 -7.52
N LEU A 473 3.90 -18.02 -8.69
CA LEU A 473 2.95 -17.90 -9.79
C LEU A 473 2.51 -19.27 -10.31
N GLY A 474 3.43 -20.23 -10.40
CA GLY A 474 3.10 -21.60 -10.78
C GLY A 474 2.08 -22.24 -9.84
N ILE A 475 2.28 -22.10 -8.53
CA ILE A 475 1.33 -22.57 -7.52
C ILE A 475 0.01 -21.79 -7.57
N ALA A 476 0.05 -20.46 -7.73
CA ALA A 476 -1.15 -19.65 -7.93
C ALA A 476 -1.98 -20.13 -9.14
N LYS A 477 -1.34 -20.56 -10.23
CA LYS A 477 -2.04 -21.14 -11.38
C LYS A 477 -2.75 -22.46 -11.04
N VAL A 478 -2.10 -23.33 -10.25
CA VAL A 478 -2.72 -24.58 -9.79
C VAL A 478 -3.95 -24.29 -8.93
N ILE A 479 -3.82 -23.37 -7.96
CA ILE A 479 -4.93 -22.97 -7.07
C ILE A 479 -6.07 -22.33 -7.88
N TYR A 480 -5.75 -21.42 -8.81
CA TYR A 480 -6.74 -20.80 -9.70
C TYR A 480 -7.55 -21.85 -10.45
N GLN A 481 -6.88 -22.84 -11.05
CA GLN A 481 -7.58 -23.90 -11.80
C GLN A 481 -8.44 -24.78 -10.90
N ALA A 482 -7.98 -25.05 -9.67
CA ALA A 482 -8.79 -25.74 -8.68
C ALA A 482 -10.05 -24.93 -8.32
N LEU A 483 -9.93 -23.62 -8.08
CA LEU A 483 -11.05 -22.72 -7.79
C LEU A 483 -12.08 -22.69 -8.93
N ILE A 484 -11.64 -22.48 -10.17
CA ILE A 484 -12.54 -22.45 -11.33
C ILE A 484 -13.26 -23.79 -11.52
N ARG A 485 -12.56 -24.92 -11.33
CA ARG A 485 -13.17 -26.27 -11.40
C ARG A 485 -14.27 -26.47 -10.36
N HIS A 486 -14.15 -25.81 -9.21
CA HIS A 486 -15.13 -25.84 -8.11
C HIS A 486 -16.14 -24.68 -8.18
N GLY A 487 -16.27 -24.03 -9.34
CA GLY A 487 -17.35 -23.07 -9.60
C GLY A 487 -17.03 -21.61 -9.26
N TYR A 488 -15.81 -21.28 -8.84
CA TYR A 488 -15.44 -19.88 -8.56
C TYR A 488 -15.58 -19.02 -9.82
N GLN A 489 -16.37 -17.95 -9.73
CA GLN A 489 -16.52 -16.99 -10.82
C GLN A 489 -15.50 -15.84 -10.65
N PRO A 490 -14.61 -15.60 -11.64
CA PRO A 490 -13.71 -14.43 -11.61
C PRO A 490 -14.51 -13.13 -11.42
N ASP A 491 -13.95 -12.19 -10.66
CA ASP A 491 -14.56 -10.89 -10.34
C ASP A 491 -15.89 -10.96 -9.55
N SER A 492 -16.28 -12.13 -9.03
CA SER A 492 -17.46 -12.28 -8.16
C SER A 492 -17.32 -11.58 -6.80
N GLY A 493 -16.09 -11.28 -6.37
CA GLY A 493 -15.79 -10.70 -5.06
C GLY A 493 -15.97 -11.67 -3.88
N VAL A 494 -16.26 -12.95 -4.12
CA VAL A 494 -16.37 -13.97 -3.06
C VAL A 494 -15.00 -14.18 -2.39
N PRO A 495 -14.91 -14.09 -1.05
CA PRO A 495 -13.65 -14.28 -0.34
C PRO A 495 -13.02 -15.66 -0.54
N ILE A 496 -11.68 -15.70 -0.61
CA ILE A 496 -10.89 -16.93 -0.67
C ILE A 496 -9.95 -16.99 0.54
N THR A 497 -9.96 -18.09 1.28
CA THR A 497 -9.03 -18.32 2.39
C THR A 497 -8.08 -19.46 2.04
N LEU A 498 -6.77 -19.21 2.09
CA LEU A 498 -5.75 -20.26 1.93
C LEU A 498 -5.29 -20.75 3.30
N ILE A 499 -5.48 -22.03 3.60
CA ILE A 499 -4.95 -22.68 4.80
C ILE A 499 -3.63 -23.36 4.42
N GLY A 500 -2.54 -23.01 5.10
CA GLY A 500 -1.23 -23.60 4.86
C GLY A 500 -0.61 -24.17 6.12
N PHE A 501 -0.27 -25.47 6.12
CA PHE A 501 0.43 -26.11 7.23
C PHE A 501 1.94 -26.13 6.99
N SER A 502 2.75 -25.76 7.99
CA SER A 502 4.22 -25.83 7.92
C SER A 502 4.78 -25.11 6.67
N GLY A 503 5.53 -25.79 5.80
CA GLY A 503 5.99 -25.24 4.51
C GLY A 503 4.85 -24.81 3.57
N GLY A 504 3.65 -25.36 3.71
CA GLY A 504 2.45 -24.95 2.99
C GLY A 504 2.02 -23.52 3.29
N GLY A 505 2.33 -23.00 4.49
CA GLY A 505 2.11 -21.59 4.84
C GLY A 505 2.92 -20.61 3.97
N GLN A 506 4.17 -20.96 3.64
CA GLN A 506 5.00 -20.21 2.68
C GLN A 506 4.38 -20.22 1.28
N MET A 507 3.85 -21.37 0.85
CA MET A 507 3.23 -21.52 -0.47
C MET A 507 1.92 -20.75 -0.58
N ALA A 508 1.09 -20.79 0.48
CA ALA A 508 -0.13 -20.00 0.59
C ALA A 508 0.17 -18.51 0.51
N ALA A 509 1.01 -18.00 1.43
CA ALA A 509 1.38 -16.59 1.46
C ALA A 509 2.07 -16.13 0.17
N GLY A 510 2.93 -16.96 -0.41
CA GLY A 510 3.65 -16.65 -1.64
C GLY A 510 2.76 -16.56 -2.88
N SER A 511 1.74 -17.41 -2.99
CA SER A 511 0.83 -17.48 -4.14
C SER A 511 -0.33 -16.49 -4.06
N ALA A 512 -0.80 -16.14 -2.86
CA ALA A 512 -1.96 -15.30 -2.62
C ALA A 512 -1.91 -13.92 -3.33
N PRO A 513 -0.79 -13.17 -3.37
CA PRO A 513 -0.73 -11.90 -4.09
C PRO A 513 -1.00 -12.01 -5.59
N PHE A 514 -0.66 -13.16 -6.21
CA PHE A 514 -0.92 -13.42 -7.62
C PHE A 514 -2.37 -13.80 -7.87
N LEU A 515 -2.96 -14.60 -6.97
CA LEU A 515 -4.37 -14.96 -7.01
C LEU A 515 -5.28 -13.72 -6.89
N ARG A 516 -5.00 -12.84 -5.92
CA ARG A 516 -5.75 -11.60 -5.73
C ARG A 516 -5.75 -10.76 -6.99
N GLN A 517 -4.59 -10.64 -7.63
CA GLN A 517 -4.44 -9.86 -8.86
C GLN A 517 -5.16 -10.49 -10.05
N ALA A 518 -5.28 -11.83 -10.09
CA ALA A 518 -5.92 -12.54 -11.19
C ALA A 518 -7.45 -12.67 -11.04
N LEU A 519 -7.97 -12.68 -9.80
CA LEU A 519 -9.38 -12.93 -9.48
C LEU A 519 -10.14 -11.70 -8.98
N THR A 520 -9.42 -10.61 -8.66
CA THR A 520 -9.98 -9.40 -8.03
C THR A 520 -10.76 -9.73 -6.74
N ALA A 521 -10.26 -10.72 -5.99
CA ALA A 521 -10.94 -11.28 -4.82
C ALA A 521 -10.29 -10.84 -3.50
N PRO A 522 -11.07 -10.70 -2.40
CA PRO A 522 -10.53 -10.67 -1.05
C PRO A 522 -9.82 -12.01 -0.76
N ILE A 523 -8.54 -11.97 -0.37
CA ILE A 523 -7.77 -13.18 -0.04
C ILE A 523 -7.14 -13.07 1.34
N GLU A 524 -7.40 -14.08 2.15
CA GLU A 524 -6.86 -14.28 3.49
C GLU A 524 -5.98 -15.54 3.54
N VAL A 525 -5.05 -15.58 4.49
CA VAL A 525 -4.22 -16.75 4.73
C VAL A 525 -4.31 -17.16 6.19
N ILE A 526 -4.59 -18.44 6.45
CA ILE A 526 -4.45 -19.07 7.77
C ILE A 526 -3.20 -19.97 7.72
N SER A 527 -2.19 -19.61 8.48
CA SER A 527 -0.91 -20.30 8.56
C SER A 527 -0.85 -21.11 9.86
N LEU A 528 -0.80 -22.43 9.74
CA LEU A 528 -0.69 -23.38 10.85
C LEU A 528 0.78 -23.77 11.03
N GLY A 529 1.47 -23.19 12.02
CA GLY A 529 2.91 -23.41 12.26
C GLY A 529 3.82 -23.02 11.07
N GLY A 530 3.34 -22.15 10.19
CA GLY A 530 3.97 -21.96 8.87
C GLY A 530 5.29 -21.18 8.87
N VAL A 531 6.24 -21.60 8.03
CA VAL A 531 7.57 -20.99 7.90
C VAL A 531 7.60 -19.96 6.77
N ILE A 532 7.13 -18.74 7.04
CA ILE A 532 6.88 -17.71 6.01
C ILE A 532 8.07 -16.74 5.87
N SER A 533 8.49 -16.45 4.65
CA SER A 533 9.56 -15.52 4.30
C SER A 533 9.11 -14.06 4.29
N GLY A 534 9.95 -13.15 4.81
CA GLY A 534 9.73 -11.71 4.70
C GLY A 534 9.96 -11.12 3.30
N ASN A 535 10.26 -11.95 2.29
CA ASN A 535 10.33 -11.53 0.88
C ASN A 535 8.95 -11.49 0.19
N ILE A 536 7.94 -12.14 0.76
CA ILE A 536 6.57 -12.15 0.21
C ILE A 536 5.90 -10.81 0.50
N ASN A 537 5.18 -10.26 -0.49
CA ASN A 537 4.42 -9.04 -0.32
C ASN A 537 3.06 -9.30 0.37
N ILE A 538 3.11 -9.58 1.67
CA ILE A 538 1.94 -9.86 2.53
C ILE A 538 1.00 -8.64 2.61
N LEU A 539 1.48 -7.43 2.35
CA LEU A 539 0.66 -6.21 2.37
C LEU A 539 -0.49 -6.23 1.37
N LYS A 540 -0.40 -7.06 0.32
CA LYS A 540 -1.46 -7.25 -0.67
C LYS A 540 -2.61 -8.12 -0.17
N LEU A 541 -2.47 -8.82 0.95
CA LEU A 541 -3.50 -9.67 1.51
C LEU A 541 -4.49 -8.84 2.34
N GLU A 542 -5.70 -9.36 2.52
CA GLU A 542 -6.63 -8.80 3.51
C GLU A 542 -6.08 -9.04 4.91
N HIS A 543 -5.75 -10.30 5.21
CA HIS A 543 -5.14 -10.69 6.48
C HIS A 543 -4.31 -11.97 6.37
N LEU A 544 -3.31 -12.11 7.25
CA LEU A 544 -2.59 -13.35 7.50
C LEU A 544 -2.68 -13.72 8.98
N TYR A 545 -3.48 -14.74 9.29
CA TYR A 545 -3.60 -15.34 10.61
C TYR A 545 -2.52 -16.39 10.78
N HIS A 546 -1.67 -16.25 11.80
CA HIS A 546 -0.53 -17.13 12.03
C HIS A 546 -0.67 -17.84 13.38
N LEU A 547 -1.21 -19.06 13.35
CA LEU A 547 -1.43 -19.90 14.52
C LEU A 547 -0.14 -20.66 14.82
N VAL A 548 0.40 -20.47 16.01
CA VAL A 548 1.72 -20.99 16.40
C VAL A 548 1.70 -21.43 17.86
N GLY A 549 2.16 -22.66 18.12
CA GLY A 549 2.40 -23.14 19.47
C GLY A 549 3.74 -22.64 20.03
N ASP A 550 3.83 -22.43 21.34
CA ASP A 550 5.04 -21.91 22.00
C ASP A 550 6.21 -22.92 21.98
N LYS A 551 5.92 -24.21 21.79
CA LYS A 551 6.90 -25.29 21.60
C LYS A 551 7.16 -25.63 20.13
N ASP A 552 6.58 -24.91 19.18
CA ASP A 552 6.83 -25.10 17.75
C ASP A 552 8.25 -24.63 17.38
N PHE A 553 9.17 -25.57 17.23
CA PHE A 553 10.55 -25.30 16.79
C PHE A 553 10.67 -25.02 15.28
N VAL A 554 9.69 -25.43 14.48
CA VAL A 554 9.72 -25.26 13.03
C VAL A 554 9.42 -23.81 12.67
N GLU A 555 8.43 -23.18 13.31
CA GLU A 555 8.15 -21.76 13.10
C GLU A 555 9.35 -20.89 13.48
N ARG A 556 10.06 -21.24 14.57
CA ARG A 556 11.28 -20.53 15.00
C ARG A 556 12.37 -20.51 13.93
N MET A 557 12.41 -21.50 13.04
CA MET A 557 13.34 -21.49 11.89
C MET A 557 13.08 -20.33 10.93
N SER A 558 11.91 -19.68 10.97
CA SER A 558 11.62 -18.45 10.23
C SER A 558 12.57 -17.29 10.55
N LEU A 559 13.29 -17.35 11.68
CA LEU A 559 14.39 -16.43 12.00
C LEU A 559 15.56 -16.55 11.01
N MET A 560 15.68 -17.63 10.25
CA MET A 560 16.68 -17.71 9.17
C MET A 560 16.40 -16.73 8.03
N PHE A 561 15.23 -16.07 8.03
CA PHE A 561 14.85 -14.99 7.10
C PHE A 561 15.21 -13.61 7.67
N PRO A 562 16.32 -12.95 7.24
CA PRO A 562 16.72 -11.64 7.76
C PRO A 562 15.61 -10.60 7.66
N LYS A 563 14.79 -10.65 6.61
CA LYS A 563 13.65 -9.74 6.45
C LYS A 563 12.54 -9.92 7.48
N ARG A 564 12.55 -10.95 8.32
CA ARG A 564 11.67 -11.06 9.49
C ARG A 564 12.26 -10.40 10.73
N TRP A 565 13.55 -10.05 10.73
CA TRP A 565 14.20 -9.39 11.87
C TRP A 565 13.75 -7.94 11.97
N ALA A 566 13.59 -7.45 13.19
CA ALA A 566 13.09 -6.10 13.46
C ALA A 566 13.93 -4.99 12.80
N ILE A 567 15.25 -5.20 12.64
CA ILE A 567 16.17 -4.23 12.01
C ILE A 567 15.80 -3.92 10.55
N PHE A 568 15.17 -4.87 9.84
CA PHE A 568 14.65 -4.64 8.49
C PHE A 568 13.22 -4.11 8.56
N PHE A 569 13.01 -2.98 9.24
CA PHE A 569 11.69 -2.42 9.51
C PHE A 569 10.87 -2.12 8.24
N LEU A 570 11.52 -1.87 7.09
CA LEU A 570 10.86 -1.66 5.79
C LEU A 570 10.50 -2.95 5.05
N SER A 571 10.75 -4.14 5.61
CA SER A 571 10.35 -5.40 4.98
C SER A 571 8.82 -5.52 4.94
N TYR A 572 8.30 -6.23 3.93
CA TYR A 572 6.86 -6.49 3.82
C TYR A 572 6.30 -7.15 5.09
N TRP A 573 7.07 -8.05 5.72
CA TRP A 573 6.69 -8.71 6.96
C TRP A 573 6.54 -7.73 8.13
N ASN A 574 7.57 -6.93 8.40
CA ASN A 574 7.55 -6.02 9.54
C ASN A 574 6.55 -4.88 9.35
N ARG A 575 6.35 -4.42 8.10
CA ARG A 575 5.29 -3.48 7.75
C ARG A 575 3.91 -4.10 7.98
N ALA A 576 3.67 -5.32 7.51
CA ALA A 576 2.38 -6.00 7.71
C ALA A 576 2.08 -6.24 9.19
N LYS A 577 3.09 -6.60 10.00
CA LYS A 577 2.97 -6.70 11.46
C LYS A 577 2.61 -5.37 12.12
N ARG A 578 3.33 -4.27 11.79
CA ARG A 578 3.02 -2.94 12.35
C ARG A 578 1.65 -2.43 11.94
N MET A 579 1.22 -2.78 10.73
CA MET A 579 -0.12 -2.48 10.30
C MET A 579 -1.13 -3.34 11.05
N GLY A 580 -0.82 -4.57 11.49
CA GLY A 580 -1.82 -5.50 12.04
C GLY A 580 -2.44 -6.40 10.96
N LYS A 581 -1.88 -6.43 9.74
CA LYS A 581 -2.28 -7.37 8.66
C LYS A 581 -1.79 -8.79 8.91
N VAL A 582 -0.98 -8.99 9.95
CA VAL A 582 -0.40 -10.26 10.35
C VAL A 582 -0.60 -10.41 11.86
N ASN A 583 -1.46 -11.34 12.26
CA ASN A 583 -1.70 -11.65 13.66
C ASN A 583 -1.04 -12.98 14.02
N ARG A 584 -0.25 -12.98 15.10
CA ARG A 584 0.25 -14.22 15.70
C ARG A 584 -0.72 -14.66 16.78
N ILE A 585 -1.40 -15.78 16.56
CA ILE A 585 -2.31 -16.41 17.51
C ILE A 585 -1.53 -17.50 18.22
N SER A 586 -1.34 -17.36 19.54
CA SER A 586 -0.68 -18.40 20.33
C SER A 586 -1.64 -19.56 20.58
N LEU A 587 -1.18 -20.78 20.36
CA LEU A 587 -1.90 -22.00 20.72
C LEU A 587 -1.48 -22.52 22.11
N GLY A 588 -0.59 -21.81 22.83
CA GLY A 588 -0.07 -22.26 24.12
C GLY A 588 1.01 -23.33 23.97
N PRO A 589 1.11 -24.35 24.86
CA PRO A 589 2.24 -25.28 24.94
C PRO A 589 2.25 -26.38 23.86
N VAL A 590 1.78 -26.07 22.66
CA VAL A 590 1.65 -26.95 21.49
C VAL A 590 2.96 -26.97 20.68
N GLY A 591 3.35 -28.15 20.18
CA GLY A 591 4.48 -28.39 19.28
C GLY A 591 4.09 -28.26 17.80
N HIS A 592 4.94 -28.71 16.86
CA HIS A 592 4.69 -28.55 15.41
C HIS A 592 3.92 -29.71 14.77
N GLN A 593 4.34 -30.94 15.04
CA GLN A 593 3.81 -32.17 14.47
C GLN A 593 3.72 -33.25 15.56
N LEU A 594 2.97 -34.32 15.30
CA LEU A 594 2.81 -35.45 16.21
C LEU A 594 4.17 -36.04 16.67
N PRO A 595 4.26 -36.50 17.94
CA PRO A 595 3.30 -36.27 19.03
C PRO A 595 3.41 -34.84 19.61
N GLY A 596 2.30 -34.31 20.09
CA GLY A 596 2.17 -32.97 20.69
C GLY A 596 2.02 -31.82 19.69
N GLY A 597 1.67 -32.09 18.43
CA GLY A 597 1.54 -31.09 17.36
C GLY A 597 0.20 -30.37 17.31
N LEU A 598 0.06 -29.41 16.37
CA LEU A 598 -1.18 -28.62 16.19
C LEU A 598 -2.40 -29.48 15.83
N MET A 599 -2.18 -30.64 15.21
CA MET A 599 -3.22 -31.55 14.75
C MET A 599 -3.30 -32.82 15.61
N ASP A 600 -2.83 -32.75 16.86
CA ASP A 600 -2.83 -33.92 17.75
C ASP A 600 -4.19 -34.13 18.44
N PRO A 601 -4.88 -35.26 18.18
CA PRO A 601 -6.14 -35.58 18.85
C PRO A 601 -5.95 -36.20 20.24
N GLU A 602 -4.75 -36.72 20.56
CA GLU A 602 -4.46 -37.48 21.78
C GLU A 602 -3.84 -36.62 22.89
N GLN A 603 -3.46 -35.37 22.59
CA GLN A 603 -2.91 -34.41 23.54
C GLN A 603 -3.93 -33.32 23.88
N PHE A 604 -4.03 -33.00 25.17
CA PHE A 604 -5.07 -32.13 25.70
C PHE A 604 -4.50 -30.89 26.41
N LEU A 605 -5.20 -29.77 26.25
CA LEU A 605 -4.97 -28.54 26.99
C LEU A 605 -5.54 -28.66 28.42
N PRO A 606 -5.12 -27.77 29.34
CA PRO A 606 -5.69 -27.71 30.70
C PRO A 606 -7.21 -27.48 30.74
N ASP A 607 -7.80 -26.93 29.68
CA ASP A 607 -9.24 -26.70 29.54
C ASP A 607 -10.03 -27.91 29.03
N GLY A 608 -9.35 -29.04 28.77
CA GLY A 608 -9.96 -30.29 28.33
C GLY A 608 -10.14 -30.44 26.81
N ARG A 609 -9.84 -29.42 26.00
CA ARG A 609 -9.84 -29.56 24.54
C ARG A 609 -8.57 -30.27 24.06
N SER A 610 -8.68 -31.10 23.02
CA SER A 610 -7.49 -31.62 22.34
C SER A 610 -6.78 -30.51 21.55
N TYR A 611 -5.50 -30.70 21.23
CA TYR A 611 -4.75 -29.74 20.41
C TYR A 611 -5.37 -29.61 19.00
N LEU A 612 -5.84 -30.72 18.43
CA LEU A 612 -6.62 -30.72 17.20
C LEU A 612 -7.90 -29.89 17.34
N GLN A 613 -8.69 -30.12 18.40
CA GLN A 613 -9.95 -29.39 18.62
C GLN A 613 -9.70 -27.87 18.74
N GLN A 614 -8.69 -27.45 19.50
CA GLN A 614 -8.31 -26.05 19.61
C GLN A 614 -7.95 -25.43 18.23
N THR A 615 -7.20 -26.17 17.40
CA THR A 615 -6.82 -25.69 16.06
C THR A 615 -8.05 -25.58 15.15
N ILE A 616 -8.99 -26.53 15.21
CA ILE A 616 -10.25 -26.49 14.46
C ILE A 616 -11.10 -25.29 14.90
N ASP A 617 -11.26 -25.08 16.21
CA ASP A 617 -12.03 -23.96 16.77
C ASP A 617 -11.53 -22.62 16.20
N TRP A 618 -10.21 -22.38 16.26
CA TRP A 618 -9.63 -21.15 15.71
C TRP A 618 -9.82 -21.00 14.21
N VAL A 619 -9.63 -22.09 13.44
CA VAL A 619 -9.81 -22.05 11.98
C VAL A 619 -11.27 -21.70 11.64
N VAL A 620 -12.24 -22.32 12.31
CA VAL A 620 -13.67 -22.06 12.11
C VAL A 620 -14.02 -20.63 12.51
N GLU A 621 -13.61 -20.19 13.70
CA GLU A 621 -13.85 -18.81 14.16
C GLU A 621 -13.32 -17.74 13.21
N ILE A 622 -12.12 -17.96 12.64
CA ILE A 622 -11.54 -17.07 11.64
C ILE A 622 -12.37 -17.08 10.35
N LEU A 623 -12.73 -18.27 9.84
CA LEU A 623 -13.49 -18.40 8.59
C LEU A 623 -14.88 -17.75 8.68
N LEU A 624 -15.52 -17.84 9.86
CA LEU A 624 -16.83 -17.27 10.15
C LEU A 624 -16.77 -15.78 10.53
N GLY A 625 -15.58 -15.22 10.73
CA GLY A 625 -15.40 -13.84 11.19
C GLY A 625 -15.91 -13.59 12.62
N THR A 626 -16.08 -14.65 13.41
CA THR A 626 -16.52 -14.61 14.81
C THR A 626 -15.36 -14.67 15.78
N ALA A 627 -14.13 -14.92 15.29
CA ALA A 627 -12.93 -14.88 16.10
C ALA A 627 -12.89 -13.55 16.87
N ALA A 628 -13.06 -13.64 18.18
CA ALA A 628 -12.66 -12.58 19.08
C ALA A 628 -11.14 -12.52 19.00
N ILE A 629 -10.63 -11.89 17.94
CA ILE A 629 -9.24 -11.46 17.87
C ILE A 629 -9.19 -10.33 18.89
N GLU A 630 -9.11 -10.75 20.15
CA GLU A 630 -8.78 -9.89 21.25
C GLU A 630 -7.42 -9.32 20.93
N ASP A 631 -7.39 -8.14 20.30
CA ASP A 631 -6.24 -7.26 20.39
C ASP A 631 -6.20 -6.70 21.82
N ARG A 632 -5.98 -7.61 22.77
CA ARG A 632 -5.71 -7.32 24.19
C ARG A 632 -4.22 -7.10 24.43
N SER A 633 -3.44 -6.90 23.37
CA SER A 633 -2.00 -6.60 23.51
C SER A 633 -1.69 -5.11 23.59
N THR A 634 -2.63 -4.24 23.19
CA THR A 634 -2.42 -2.79 23.23
C THR A 634 -3.62 -2.08 23.85
N PRO A 635 -3.50 -1.45 25.04
CA PRO A 635 -4.55 -0.62 25.60
C PRO A 635 -4.92 0.49 24.61
N ARG A 636 -6.20 0.57 24.21
CA ARG A 636 -6.70 1.68 23.39
C ARG A 636 -6.49 2.99 24.14
N GLN A 637 -5.81 3.95 23.51
CA GLN A 637 -5.64 5.28 24.07
C GLN A 637 -6.95 6.06 23.96
N VAL A 638 -7.34 6.75 25.04
CA VAL A 638 -8.51 7.62 25.05
C VAL A 638 -8.26 8.85 24.19
N SER A 639 -9.12 9.08 23.21
CA SER A 639 -9.11 10.23 22.31
C SER A 639 -9.47 11.54 23.03
N ASN A 640 -9.17 12.68 22.41
CA ASN A 640 -9.65 13.98 22.91
C ASN A 640 -11.17 14.10 22.75
N TYR A 641 -11.72 13.62 21.64
CA TYR A 641 -13.16 13.55 21.39
C TYR A 641 -13.90 12.84 22.53
N GLU A 642 -13.44 11.65 22.95
CA GLU A 642 -14.03 10.91 24.08
C GLU A 642 -13.91 11.68 25.40
N ARG A 643 -12.81 12.39 25.63
CA ARG A 643 -12.65 13.25 26.82
C ARG A 643 -13.63 14.41 26.80
N TYR A 644 -13.73 15.14 25.69
CA TYR A 644 -14.65 16.27 25.57
C TYR A 644 -16.10 15.81 25.76
N ARG A 645 -16.46 14.65 25.24
CA ARG A 645 -17.78 14.05 25.45
C ARG A 645 -18.06 13.59 26.87
N GLN A 646 -17.13 13.64 27.82
CA GLN A 646 -17.48 13.42 29.24
C GLN A 646 -18.33 14.56 29.80
N ALA A 647 -18.23 15.75 29.23
CA ALA A 647 -19.06 16.90 29.59
C ALA A 647 -20.46 16.78 28.96
N ALA A 648 -21.52 16.85 29.77
CA ALA A 648 -22.90 16.71 29.34
C ALA A 648 -23.31 17.73 28.26
N PHE A 649 -22.82 18.97 28.33
CA PHE A 649 -23.13 20.03 27.35
C PHE A 649 -22.53 19.78 25.95
N ASN A 650 -21.70 18.75 25.77
CA ASN A 650 -21.24 18.30 24.45
C ASN A 650 -22.14 17.20 23.85
N HIS A 651 -23.28 16.87 24.49
CA HIS A 651 -24.25 15.89 24.00
C HIS A 651 -25.47 16.61 23.43
N PRO A 652 -25.97 16.22 22.25
CA PRO A 652 -27.17 16.83 21.68
C PRO A 652 -28.40 16.79 22.62
N GLN A 653 -28.54 15.72 23.41
CA GLN A 653 -29.67 15.52 24.32
C GLN A 653 -29.70 16.53 25.49
N PHE A 654 -28.59 17.22 25.76
CA PHE A 654 -28.54 18.28 26.76
C PHE A 654 -29.38 19.50 26.38
N TYR A 655 -29.74 19.63 25.10
CA TYR A 655 -30.45 20.77 24.53
C TYR A 655 -31.87 20.37 24.09
N PRO A 656 -32.88 20.51 24.96
CA PRO A 656 -34.25 20.13 24.63
C PRO A 656 -34.80 20.91 23.41
N LEU A 657 -35.46 20.19 22.50
CA LEU A 657 -35.99 20.77 21.27
C LEU A 657 -37.23 21.66 21.48
N HIS A 658 -37.94 21.51 22.59
CA HIS A 658 -39.11 22.31 22.94
C HIS A 658 -38.75 23.70 23.51
N GLN A 659 -37.50 23.92 23.93
CA GLN A 659 -37.04 25.23 24.39
C GLN A 659 -36.78 26.15 23.19
N SER A 660 -37.19 27.41 23.32
CA SER A 660 -37.02 28.46 22.31
C SER A 660 -36.28 29.67 22.88
N VAL A 661 -35.83 30.56 22.00
CA VAL A 661 -35.16 31.82 22.36
C VAL A 661 -35.96 33.02 21.82
N SER A 662 -35.75 34.20 22.40
CA SER A 662 -36.35 35.43 21.85
C SER A 662 -35.78 35.73 20.47
N GLN A 663 -36.65 35.83 19.46
CA GLN A 663 -36.28 36.16 18.08
C GLN A 663 -35.80 37.62 17.92
N GLU A 664 -35.98 38.46 18.94
CA GLU A 664 -35.44 39.83 18.99
C GLU A 664 -33.92 39.81 19.15
N TYR A 665 -33.40 38.91 19.97
CA TYR A 665 -31.98 38.88 20.37
C TYR A 665 -31.20 37.70 19.79
N TYR A 666 -31.89 36.66 19.35
CA TYR A 666 -31.30 35.46 18.80
C TYR A 666 -31.87 35.12 17.42
N ARG A 667 -31.04 34.51 16.57
CA ARG A 667 -31.41 34.03 15.24
C ARG A 667 -31.02 32.56 15.06
N PRO A 668 -31.79 31.76 14.32
CA PRO A 668 -31.35 30.43 13.92
C PRO A 668 -30.14 30.54 12.99
N ILE A 669 -29.25 29.54 13.02
CA ILE A 669 -28.05 29.54 12.16
C ILE A 669 -28.43 29.31 10.69
N ALA A 670 -29.39 28.41 10.42
CA ALA A 670 -29.89 28.11 9.09
C ALA A 670 -31.36 27.67 9.10
N PRO A 671 -32.07 27.69 7.96
CA PRO A 671 -33.48 27.26 7.87
C PRO A 671 -33.68 25.79 8.27
N TRP A 672 -32.83 24.89 7.76
CA TRP A 672 -32.83 23.46 8.08
C TRP A 672 -31.61 23.09 8.90
N MET A 673 -31.84 22.60 10.11
CA MET A 673 -30.79 22.11 11.01
C MET A 673 -31.22 20.81 11.67
N GLY A 674 -30.28 19.91 11.93
CA GLY A 674 -30.61 18.65 12.56
C GLY A 674 -29.42 17.75 12.80
N ARG A 675 -29.69 16.63 13.46
CA ARG A 675 -28.71 15.60 13.80
C ARG A 675 -28.76 14.48 12.76
N LEU A 676 -27.61 14.15 12.20
CA LEU A 676 -27.46 12.98 11.34
C LEU A 676 -27.46 11.70 12.18
N ILE A 677 -28.22 10.72 11.71
CA ILE A 677 -28.33 9.40 12.32
C ILE A 677 -28.02 8.35 11.25
N LEU A 678 -26.98 7.56 11.46
CA LEU A 678 -26.67 6.45 10.56
C LEU A 678 -27.70 5.33 10.78
N PRO A 679 -28.44 4.91 9.75
CA PRO A 679 -29.45 3.87 9.88
C PRO A 679 -28.85 2.53 10.30
N ALA A 680 -29.64 1.69 10.97
CA ALA A 680 -29.22 0.33 11.26
C ALA A 680 -28.98 -0.46 9.95
N LYS A 681 -28.01 -1.39 9.95
CA LYS A 681 -27.58 -2.12 8.74
C LYS A 681 -28.72 -2.84 8.02
N ASN A 682 -29.72 -3.33 8.76
CA ASN A 682 -30.92 -3.98 8.21
C ASN A 682 -31.95 -3.01 7.61
N GLN A 683 -31.99 -1.75 8.07
CA GLN A 683 -32.92 -0.71 7.56
C GLN A 683 -32.35 0.03 6.34
N ARG A 684 -31.03 -0.03 6.15
CA ARG A 684 -30.27 0.69 5.13
C ARG A 684 -30.86 0.60 3.72
N GLN A 685 -31.24 -0.59 3.27
CA GLN A 685 -31.77 -0.79 1.91
C GLN A 685 -33.13 -0.12 1.69
N ALA A 686 -33.96 -0.01 2.73
CA ALA A 686 -35.24 0.67 2.66
C ALA A 686 -35.08 2.19 2.72
N ILE A 687 -34.14 2.67 3.56
CA ILE A 687 -33.90 4.10 3.78
C ILE A 687 -33.17 4.75 2.61
N LYS A 688 -32.23 4.07 1.93
CA LYS A 688 -31.46 4.61 0.78
C LYS A 688 -30.95 6.04 1.01
N GLY A 689 -30.32 6.27 2.15
CA GLY A 689 -29.88 7.58 2.64
C GLY A 689 -29.58 7.48 4.13
N VAL A 690 -29.60 8.61 4.84
CA VAL A 690 -29.46 8.65 6.30
C VAL A 690 -30.73 9.17 6.96
N LEU A 691 -30.82 9.01 8.27
CA LEU A 691 -31.88 9.60 9.08
C LEU A 691 -31.46 10.98 9.57
N PHE A 692 -32.42 11.88 9.70
CA PHE A 692 -32.22 13.28 10.09
C PHE A 692 -33.26 13.66 11.15
N GLU A 693 -32.80 13.89 12.38
CA GLU A 693 -33.64 14.43 13.46
C GLU A 693 -33.69 15.95 13.31
N VAL A 694 -34.87 16.46 12.98
CA VAL A 694 -35.08 17.87 12.66
C VAL A 694 -35.01 18.71 13.94
N HIS A 695 -34.02 19.58 14.04
CA HIS A 695 -33.85 20.50 15.19
C HIS A 695 -34.43 21.87 14.91
N HIS A 696 -34.49 22.26 13.63
CA HIS A 696 -35.10 23.49 13.15
C HIS A 696 -35.53 23.30 11.69
N ALA A 697 -36.65 23.91 11.33
CA ALA A 697 -37.21 23.89 9.99
C ALA A 697 -37.82 25.27 9.64
N PRO A 698 -38.04 25.57 8.36
CA PRO A 698 -38.84 26.71 7.94
C PRO A 698 -40.25 26.68 8.56
N THR A 699 -40.90 27.85 8.69
CA THR A 699 -42.22 28.00 9.33
C THR A 699 -43.29 27.06 8.77
N GLU A 700 -43.23 26.77 7.46
CA GLU A 700 -44.13 25.83 6.75
C GLU A 700 -43.95 24.35 7.15
N PHE A 701 -42.83 23.99 7.75
CA PHE A 701 -42.49 22.63 8.18
C PHE A 701 -42.20 22.53 9.68
N GLN A 702 -42.66 23.50 10.48
CA GLN A 702 -42.42 23.55 11.93
C GLN A 702 -42.89 22.28 12.67
N GLN A 703 -43.94 21.62 12.16
CA GLN A 703 -44.45 20.35 12.67
C GLN A 703 -43.45 19.19 12.61
N LEU A 704 -42.41 19.29 11.78
CA LEU A 704 -41.37 18.28 11.66
C LEU A 704 -40.29 18.41 12.74
N VAL A 705 -40.20 19.55 13.45
CA VAL A 705 -39.21 19.73 14.51
C VAL A 705 -39.43 18.69 15.61
N GLY A 706 -38.37 17.98 15.97
CA GLY A 706 -38.39 16.84 16.89
C GLY A 706 -38.71 15.49 16.24
N GLN A 707 -39.07 15.45 14.95
CA GLN A 707 -39.28 14.21 14.22
C GLN A 707 -38.00 13.73 13.54
N VAL A 708 -37.92 12.42 13.31
CA VAL A 708 -36.88 11.79 12.49
C VAL A 708 -37.43 11.56 11.08
N ILE A 709 -36.77 12.14 10.09
CA ILE A 709 -37.12 12.03 8.67
C ILE A 709 -35.94 11.49 7.87
N ILE A 710 -36.17 11.18 6.60
CA ILE A 710 -35.11 10.69 5.72
C ILE A 710 -34.37 11.87 5.08
N LEU A 711 -33.04 11.79 4.97
CA LEU A 711 -32.21 12.70 4.18
C LEU A 711 -31.51 11.92 3.06
N ARG A 712 -31.64 12.40 1.81
CA ARG A 712 -31.09 11.78 0.61
C ARG A 712 -30.45 12.80 -0.32
N TRP A 713 -29.60 12.29 -1.20
CA TRP A 713 -29.13 13.03 -2.37
C TRP A 713 -30.26 13.26 -3.37
N SER A 714 -30.23 14.40 -4.07
CA SER A 714 -31.13 14.68 -5.18
C SER A 714 -30.83 13.78 -6.39
N ASP A 715 -31.85 13.55 -7.23
CA ASP A 715 -31.74 12.70 -8.43
C ASP A 715 -31.13 13.42 -9.65
N GLU A 716 -30.58 14.61 -9.45
CA GLU A 716 -29.91 15.36 -10.50
C GLU A 716 -28.74 14.56 -11.09
N PRO A 717 -28.54 14.56 -12.43
CA PRO A 717 -27.49 13.77 -13.07
C PRO A 717 -26.08 14.04 -12.52
N GLN A 718 -25.78 15.30 -12.17
CA GLN A 718 -24.49 15.69 -11.63
C GLN A 718 -24.27 15.15 -10.20
N VAL A 719 -25.31 15.16 -9.36
CA VAL A 719 -25.27 14.63 -7.98
C VAL A 719 -25.16 13.09 -8.01
N ARG A 720 -25.92 12.40 -8.86
CA ARG A 720 -25.79 10.94 -9.01
C ARG A 720 -24.38 10.51 -9.45
N SER A 721 -23.79 11.25 -10.39
CA SER A 721 -22.41 11.02 -10.84
C SER A 721 -21.39 11.26 -9.71
N HIS A 722 -21.60 12.31 -8.90
CA HIS A 722 -20.82 12.61 -7.70
C HIS A 722 -20.79 11.41 -6.77
N VAL A 723 -21.98 11.05 -6.27
CA VAL A 723 -22.18 10.07 -5.22
C VAL A 723 -21.61 8.73 -5.65
N LYS A 724 -21.89 8.31 -6.89
CA LYS A 724 -21.37 7.07 -7.46
C LYS A 724 -19.84 7.02 -7.51
N THR A 725 -19.17 8.15 -7.75
CA THR A 725 -17.70 8.21 -7.86
C THR A 725 -17.00 7.89 -6.54
N VAL A 726 -17.61 8.29 -5.43
CA VAL A 726 -17.04 8.17 -4.08
C VAL A 726 -17.72 7.11 -3.21
N THR A 727 -18.77 6.46 -3.72
CA THR A 727 -19.38 5.30 -3.07
C THR A 727 -18.43 4.11 -3.15
N LYS A 728 -18.04 3.56 -1.98
CA LYS A 728 -17.05 2.48 -1.87
C LYS A 728 -17.42 1.48 -0.79
N ASP A 729 -16.93 0.26 -0.93
CA ASP A 729 -16.92 -0.69 0.18
C ASP A 729 -15.90 -0.24 1.23
N VAL A 730 -16.23 -0.40 2.50
CA VAL A 730 -15.38 0.03 3.62
C VAL A 730 -14.93 -1.19 4.41
N HIS A 731 -13.63 -1.42 4.40
CA HIS A 731 -12.95 -2.47 5.14
C HIS A 731 -11.70 -1.86 5.76
N PHE A 732 -11.63 -1.85 7.08
CA PHE A 732 -10.50 -1.24 7.76
C PHE A 732 -9.21 -1.95 7.37
N SER A 733 -8.28 -1.18 6.81
CA SER A 733 -6.91 -1.60 6.74
C SER A 733 -6.38 -1.68 8.16
N ALA A 734 -5.43 -2.58 8.36
CA ALA A 734 -4.90 -2.74 9.68
C ALA A 734 -4.22 -1.43 10.19
N GLN A 735 -3.68 -0.59 9.30
CA GLN A 735 -3.20 0.76 9.69
C GLN A 735 -4.31 1.64 10.28
N ALA A 736 -5.54 1.54 9.76
CA ALA A 736 -6.72 2.24 10.32
C ALA A 736 -7.12 1.65 11.68
N GLU A 737 -7.04 0.33 11.86
CA GLU A 737 -7.28 -0.32 13.15
C GLU A 737 -6.24 0.13 14.19
N TYR A 738 -4.95 0.08 13.86
CA TYR A 738 -3.88 0.57 14.73
C TYR A 738 -4.05 2.05 15.07
N SER A 739 -4.33 2.90 14.08
CA SER A 739 -4.58 4.34 14.30
C SER A 739 -5.78 4.57 15.22
N SER A 740 -6.85 3.77 15.07
CA SER A 740 -8.00 3.82 15.96
C SER A 740 -7.63 3.42 17.40
N GLN A 741 -6.77 2.42 17.58
CA GLN A 741 -6.25 2.04 18.90
C GLN A 741 -5.36 3.11 19.53
N GLN A 742 -4.67 3.93 18.72
CA GLN A 742 -3.90 5.10 19.19
C GLN A 742 -4.79 6.32 19.54
N GLY A 743 -6.12 6.14 19.56
CA GLY A 743 -7.09 7.16 19.96
C GLY A 743 -7.48 8.14 18.85
N ASN A 744 -7.14 7.88 17.59
CA ASN A 744 -7.75 8.62 16.48
C ASN A 744 -9.18 8.12 16.25
N ILE A 745 -10.10 9.04 16.00
CA ILE A 745 -11.49 8.68 15.67
C ILE A 745 -11.55 8.23 14.23
N HIS A 746 -12.10 7.04 13.99
CA HIS A 746 -12.32 6.41 12.68
C HIS A 746 -13.80 6.02 12.54
N PRO A 747 -14.33 5.86 11.32
CA PRO A 747 -15.74 5.56 11.08
C PRO A 747 -16.07 4.08 11.34
N THR A 748 -15.85 3.61 12.57
CA THR A 748 -15.91 2.18 12.93
C THR A 748 -17.29 1.57 12.72
N ARG A 749 -18.36 2.37 12.79
CA ARG A 749 -19.75 1.94 12.62
C ARG A 749 -20.07 1.44 11.21
N ILE A 750 -19.30 1.89 10.21
CA ILE A 750 -19.44 1.50 8.80
C ILE A 750 -18.32 0.55 8.36
N ASN A 751 -17.49 0.04 9.28
CA ASN A 751 -16.53 -1.00 8.95
C ASN A 751 -17.26 -2.26 8.47
N HIS A 752 -16.76 -2.90 7.42
CA HIS A 752 -17.36 -4.03 6.70
C HIS A 752 -18.71 -3.74 6.02
N TRP A 753 -19.03 -2.46 5.75
CA TRP A 753 -20.20 -2.10 4.94
C TRP A 753 -19.80 -2.00 3.46
N ARG A 754 -20.70 -2.44 2.57
CA ARG A 754 -20.52 -2.32 1.12
C ARG A 754 -21.22 -1.08 0.58
N LEU A 755 -20.69 -0.48 -0.49
CA LEU A 755 -21.28 0.66 -1.19
C LEU A 755 -21.68 1.80 -0.25
N VAL A 756 -20.81 2.15 0.69
CA VAL A 756 -21.05 3.28 1.61
C VAL A 756 -20.99 4.58 0.81
N ASP A 757 -22.08 5.35 0.86
CA ASP A 757 -22.17 6.64 0.17
C ASP A 757 -21.59 7.81 1.02
N PRO A 758 -21.40 9.01 0.45
CA PRO A 758 -20.83 10.14 1.18
C PRO A 758 -21.64 10.59 2.40
N LEU A 759 -22.96 10.50 2.36
CA LEU A 759 -23.83 10.91 3.46
C LEU A 759 -23.76 9.91 4.61
N GLU A 760 -23.75 8.62 4.29
CA GLU A 760 -23.49 7.53 5.25
C GLU A 760 -22.10 7.67 5.89
N SER A 761 -21.08 8.02 5.09
CA SER A 761 -19.74 8.24 5.63
C SER A 761 -19.67 9.41 6.60
N LEU A 762 -20.45 10.48 6.39
CA LEU A 762 -20.54 11.63 7.29
C LEU A 762 -21.26 11.25 8.59
N ALA A 763 -22.45 10.63 8.49
CA ALA A 763 -23.22 10.19 9.66
C ALA A 763 -22.49 9.12 10.49
N GLY A 764 -21.74 8.23 9.84
CA GLY A 764 -20.97 7.15 10.47
C GLY A 764 -19.55 7.53 10.90
N SER A 765 -19.13 8.80 10.74
CA SER A 765 -17.76 9.23 11.03
C SER A 765 -17.38 9.14 12.51
N HIS A 766 -18.34 9.33 13.41
CA HIS A 766 -18.14 9.23 14.84
C HIS A 766 -18.68 7.90 15.40
N PRO A 767 -18.20 7.47 16.59
CA PRO A 767 -18.72 6.28 17.26
C PRO A 767 -20.20 6.36 17.68
N VAL A 768 -20.80 7.57 17.66
CA VAL A 768 -22.21 7.82 18.01
C VAL A 768 -22.84 8.80 17.02
N ASP A 769 -24.17 8.91 17.05
CA ASP A 769 -24.92 9.90 16.25
C ASP A 769 -24.97 11.27 16.94
N ASP A 770 -23.89 12.05 16.81
CA ASP A 770 -23.76 13.39 17.40
C ASP A 770 -23.38 14.49 16.38
N VAL A 771 -23.38 14.17 15.09
CA VAL A 771 -23.05 15.12 14.03
C VAL A 771 -24.25 16.03 13.77
N ILE A 772 -24.15 17.29 14.19
CA ILE A 772 -25.15 18.33 13.95
C ILE A 772 -24.78 19.11 12.69
N VAL A 773 -25.74 19.27 11.78
CA VAL A 773 -25.52 19.90 10.49
C VAL A 773 -26.61 20.92 10.17
N MET A 774 -26.24 21.92 9.37
CA MET A 774 -27.19 22.68 8.55
C MET A 774 -27.18 22.16 7.12
N LEU A 775 -28.34 22.23 6.46
CA LEU A 775 -28.47 21.88 5.05
C LEU A 775 -28.32 23.15 4.19
N GLN A 776 -27.56 23.04 3.11
CA GLN A 776 -27.42 24.13 2.14
C GLN A 776 -28.64 24.14 1.21
N GLU A 777 -29.17 25.33 0.96
CA GLU A 777 -30.25 25.51 -0.01
C GLU A 777 -29.74 25.29 -1.45
N PRO A 778 -30.58 24.76 -2.35
CA PRO A 778 -31.99 24.39 -2.15
C PRO A 778 -32.18 23.03 -1.46
N VAL A 779 -33.15 22.95 -0.52
CA VAL A 779 -33.62 21.70 0.10
C VAL A 779 -35.02 21.37 -0.42
N ALA A 780 -35.17 20.25 -1.14
CA ALA A 780 -36.49 19.81 -1.60
C ALA A 780 -37.15 18.85 -0.60
N VAL A 781 -38.39 19.14 -0.21
CA VAL A 781 -39.18 18.30 0.70
C VAL A 781 -40.11 17.39 -0.11
N GLN A 782 -40.09 16.09 0.15
CA GLN A 782 -40.93 15.09 -0.52
C GLN A 782 -41.70 14.26 0.50
N SER A 783 -42.98 14.01 0.24
CA SER A 783 -43.75 13.02 1.02
C SER A 783 -43.45 11.61 0.49
N ILE A 784 -43.23 10.66 1.40
CA ILE A 784 -42.89 9.28 1.07
C ILE A 784 -43.90 8.31 1.71
N PRO A 785 -44.13 7.12 1.12
CA PRO A 785 -44.97 6.09 1.74
C PRO A 785 -44.43 5.69 3.12
N ASN A 786 -45.32 5.41 4.07
CA ASN A 786 -44.92 4.94 5.39
C ASN A 786 -44.17 3.60 5.26
N ILE A 787 -42.90 3.57 5.70
CA ILE A 787 -41.98 2.44 5.52
C ILE A 787 -42.14 1.39 6.64
N GLY A 788 -43.25 1.39 7.38
CA GLY A 788 -43.54 0.39 8.42
C GLY A 788 -42.66 0.49 9.67
N HIS A 789 -41.91 1.60 9.83
CA HIS A 789 -41.10 1.89 11.01
C HIS A 789 -41.78 2.99 11.82
N ALA A 790 -42.30 2.64 13.00
CA ALA A 790 -43.17 3.50 13.81
C ALA A 790 -42.58 4.86 14.22
N ASN A 791 -41.26 5.06 14.10
CA ASN A 791 -40.54 6.26 14.55
C ASN A 791 -39.97 7.13 13.42
N ILE A 792 -40.25 6.83 12.15
CA ILE A 792 -39.78 7.63 11.00
C ILE A 792 -40.98 8.30 10.33
N ALA A 793 -40.97 9.63 10.23
CA ALA A 793 -42.07 10.35 9.59
C ALA A 793 -42.05 10.17 8.07
N ALA A 794 -43.22 10.34 7.45
CA ALA A 794 -43.48 10.13 6.02
C ALA A 794 -42.94 11.27 5.11
N TYR A 795 -41.74 11.76 5.42
CA TYR A 795 -41.06 12.83 4.69
C TYR A 795 -39.59 12.49 4.38
N ALA A 796 -39.11 12.98 3.24
CA ALA A 796 -37.71 12.97 2.86
C ALA A 796 -37.25 14.37 2.46
N LEU A 797 -36.05 14.75 2.89
CA LEU A 797 -35.32 15.91 2.39
C LEU A 797 -34.33 15.48 1.33
N CYS A 798 -34.31 16.18 0.20
CA CYS A 798 -33.37 15.97 -0.89
C CYS A 798 -32.41 17.15 -1.00
N ILE A 799 -31.11 16.85 -1.00
CA ILE A 799 -30.02 17.83 -1.03
C ILE A 799 -29.07 17.58 -2.22
N SER A 800 -28.47 18.66 -2.73
CA SER A 800 -27.48 18.58 -3.81
C SER A 800 -26.03 18.80 -3.33
N HIS A 801 -25.85 19.31 -2.11
CA HIS A 801 -24.55 19.62 -1.50
C HIS A 801 -24.35 18.88 -0.18
N GLU A 802 -23.09 18.69 0.22
CA GLU A 802 -22.79 18.07 1.49
C GLU A 802 -23.32 18.92 2.67
N PRO A 803 -23.98 18.31 3.68
CA PRO A 803 -24.38 19.03 4.89
C PRO A 803 -23.19 19.70 5.59
N VAL A 804 -23.39 20.92 6.10
CA VAL A 804 -22.34 21.68 6.77
C VAL A 804 -22.42 21.43 8.26
N GLN A 805 -21.33 20.96 8.87
CA GLN A 805 -21.27 20.72 10.31
C GLN A 805 -21.30 22.05 11.08
N ILE A 806 -22.16 22.13 12.10
CA ILE A 806 -22.38 23.33 12.92
C ILE A 806 -22.29 23.00 14.42
N THR A 807 -22.26 24.06 15.24
CA THR A 807 -22.35 23.98 16.71
C THR A 807 -23.39 25.00 17.16
N GLY A 808 -24.34 24.57 17.98
CA GLY A 808 -25.49 25.36 18.40
C GLY A 808 -26.66 25.30 17.40
N ARG A 809 -27.82 25.82 17.84
CA ARG A 809 -29.02 26.00 17.00
C ARG A 809 -29.28 27.48 16.71
N TYR A 810 -28.93 28.33 17.66
CA TYR A 810 -29.14 29.77 17.60
C TYR A 810 -27.84 30.50 17.83
N TYR A 811 -27.80 31.75 17.38
CA TYR A 811 -26.75 32.68 17.71
C TYR A 811 -27.31 34.04 18.14
N GLY A 812 -26.61 34.72 19.04
CA GLY A 812 -26.94 36.07 19.51
C GLY A 812 -25.69 36.95 19.51
N LEU A 813 -25.86 38.28 19.56
CA LEU A 813 -24.76 39.25 19.59
C LEU A 813 -24.72 39.97 20.93
N VAL A 814 -23.68 39.73 21.71
CA VAL A 814 -23.61 40.15 23.11
C VAL A 814 -22.29 40.81 23.50
N LYS A 815 -22.32 41.55 24.60
CA LYS A 815 -21.15 41.99 25.35
C LYS A 815 -21.19 41.38 26.75
N PHE A 816 -20.07 40.77 27.19
CA PHE A 816 -19.94 40.23 28.53
C PHE A 816 -19.72 41.35 29.54
N LEU A 817 -20.49 41.37 30.64
CA LEU A 817 -20.40 42.39 31.67
C LEU A 817 -19.58 41.92 32.87
N GLN A 818 -20.02 40.83 33.50
CA GLN A 818 -19.39 40.27 34.69
C GLN A 818 -19.77 38.79 34.87
N VAL A 819 -18.95 38.07 35.61
CA VAL A 819 -19.24 36.70 36.05
C VAL A 819 -20.16 36.77 37.28
N GLU A 820 -21.25 36.02 37.27
CA GLU A 820 -22.17 35.93 38.40
C GLU A 820 -21.66 34.82 39.34
N SER A 821 -20.79 35.18 40.31
CA SER A 821 -20.05 34.30 41.26
C SER A 821 -18.90 33.46 40.65
N ASP A 822 -18.12 32.70 41.45
CA ASP A 822 -17.12 31.70 40.98
C ASP A 822 -17.81 30.52 40.25
N SER A 823 -18.67 30.82 39.28
CA SER A 823 -19.52 29.90 38.55
C SER A 823 -19.31 30.00 37.04
N ASP A 824 -19.95 29.12 36.28
CA ASP A 824 -19.98 29.15 34.81
C ASP A 824 -21.06 30.12 34.26
N LEU A 825 -21.64 31.01 35.07
CA LEU A 825 -22.69 31.97 34.66
C LEU A 825 -22.14 33.37 34.41
N PHE A 826 -22.57 33.97 33.30
CA PHE A 826 -22.13 35.28 32.85
C PHE A 826 -23.32 36.18 32.59
N ARG A 827 -23.28 37.39 33.14
CA ARG A 827 -24.22 38.43 32.74
C ARG A 827 -23.76 39.08 31.46
N VAL A 828 -24.63 39.11 30.47
CA VAL A 828 -24.40 39.72 29.16
C VAL A 828 -25.44 40.80 28.89
N VAL A 829 -25.14 41.67 27.95
CA VAL A 829 -26.09 42.62 27.37
C VAL A 829 -26.14 42.41 25.86
N HIS A 830 -27.35 42.35 25.31
CA HIS A 830 -27.57 42.18 23.89
C HIS A 830 -27.30 43.47 23.11
N PHE A 831 -26.89 43.30 21.85
CA PHE A 831 -26.80 44.40 20.91
C PHE A 831 -28.19 44.89 20.55
N ASN A 832 -28.38 46.20 20.64
CA ASN A 832 -29.62 46.86 20.24
C ASN A 832 -29.47 47.39 18.81
N SER A 833 -30.25 46.82 17.89
CA SER A 833 -30.23 47.18 16.47
C SER A 833 -30.62 48.64 16.22
N SER A 834 -31.46 49.23 17.09
CA SER A 834 -31.94 50.61 16.95
C SER A 834 -30.90 51.65 17.39
N SER A 835 -30.27 51.45 18.55
CA SER A 835 -29.22 52.35 19.06
C SER A 835 -27.84 52.08 18.46
N ARG A 836 -27.66 50.88 17.85
CA ARG A 836 -26.37 50.31 17.41
C ARG A 836 -25.34 50.18 18.56
N GLN A 837 -25.80 50.02 19.80
CA GLN A 837 -24.97 49.89 21.01
C GLN A 837 -25.32 48.63 21.81
N PHE A 838 -24.48 48.30 22.80
CA PHE A 838 -24.73 47.22 23.78
C PHE A 838 -25.55 47.74 24.97
N ASP A 839 -26.77 48.20 24.70
CA ASP A 839 -27.74 48.72 25.67
C ASP A 839 -29.12 48.04 25.54
N GLY A 840 -29.17 46.85 24.93
CA GLY A 840 -30.38 46.04 24.85
C GLY A 840 -30.69 45.30 26.16
N ALA A 841 -31.47 44.21 26.07
CA ALA A 841 -31.79 43.40 27.24
C ALA A 841 -30.52 42.79 27.88
N ALA A 842 -30.47 42.83 29.20
CA ALA A 842 -29.48 42.07 29.97
C ALA A 842 -30.00 40.65 30.22
N GLU A 843 -29.14 39.66 30.04
CA GLU A 843 -29.46 38.24 30.20
C GLU A 843 -28.32 37.53 30.95
N THR A 844 -28.64 36.47 31.69
CA THR A 844 -27.62 35.54 32.22
C THR A 844 -27.49 34.36 31.27
N VAL A 845 -26.28 34.15 30.76
CA VAL A 845 -25.92 33.00 29.91
C VAL A 845 -24.94 32.09 30.63
N LYS A 846 -24.88 30.81 30.24
CA LYS A 846 -23.99 29.82 30.82
C LYS A 846 -22.84 29.52 29.87
N MET A 847 -21.61 29.56 30.38
CA MET A 847 -20.38 29.19 29.69
C MET A 847 -19.67 28.06 30.45
N PRO A 848 -20.12 26.80 30.32
CA PRO A 848 -19.56 25.68 31.06
C PRO A 848 -18.05 25.55 30.88
N SER A 849 -17.34 25.19 31.94
CA SER A 849 -15.90 24.90 31.86
C SER A 849 -15.64 23.69 30.95
N VAL A 850 -14.68 23.84 30.02
CA VAL A 850 -14.37 22.79 29.02
C VAL A 850 -13.38 21.76 29.55
N VAL A 851 -13.38 20.56 28.97
CA VAL A 851 -12.49 19.48 29.36
C VAL A 851 -11.12 19.65 28.69
N ALA A 852 -10.03 19.46 29.43
CA ALA A 852 -8.68 19.51 28.87
C ALA A 852 -8.42 18.33 27.92
N ASN A 853 -7.65 18.59 26.87
CA ASN A 853 -7.18 17.58 25.94
C ASN A 853 -6.14 16.63 26.58
N ARG A 854 -5.70 15.61 25.86
CA ARG A 854 -4.71 14.63 26.34
C ARG A 854 -3.35 15.21 26.74
N ASN A 855 -3.03 16.42 26.28
CA ASN A 855 -1.82 17.17 26.64
C ASN A 855 -2.07 18.13 27.81
N ASN A 856 -3.22 18.05 28.48
CA ASN A 856 -3.63 18.90 29.59
C ASN A 856 -3.80 20.40 29.22
N THR A 857 -4.19 20.66 27.97
CA THR A 857 -4.49 22.00 27.45
C THR A 857 -5.99 22.13 27.17
N TYR A 858 -6.59 23.26 27.54
CA TYR A 858 -8.01 23.52 27.32
C TYR A 858 -8.24 24.12 25.93
N PRO A 859 -9.17 23.58 25.10
CA PRO A 859 -9.44 24.10 23.76
C PRO A 859 -9.91 25.56 23.71
N SER A 860 -10.57 25.99 24.78
CA SER A 860 -11.01 27.37 24.99
C SER A 860 -11.01 27.70 26.49
N THR A 861 -10.95 28.99 26.83
CA THR A 861 -11.10 29.46 28.21
C THR A 861 -12.03 30.67 28.25
N SER A 862 -12.92 30.70 29.25
CA SER A 862 -13.80 31.84 29.56
C SER A 862 -13.18 32.81 30.58
N ARG A 863 -12.01 32.48 31.14
CA ARG A 863 -11.35 33.27 32.18
C ARG A 863 -11.10 34.69 31.70
N GLN A 864 -11.67 35.68 32.38
CA GLN A 864 -11.50 37.11 32.08
C GLN A 864 -11.95 37.49 30.66
N ILE A 865 -12.92 36.78 30.08
CA ILE A 865 -13.44 37.10 28.74
C ILE A 865 -14.05 38.51 28.70
N GLU A 866 -14.61 38.99 29.81
CA GLU A 866 -15.13 40.35 29.97
C GLU A 866 -14.05 41.43 29.86
N LYS A 867 -12.79 41.07 30.12
CA LYS A 867 -11.59 41.92 29.98
C LYS A 867 -10.88 41.75 28.64
N SER A 868 -11.38 40.88 27.76
CA SER A 868 -10.81 40.68 26.43
C SER A 868 -10.83 42.00 25.64
N PRO A 869 -9.77 42.34 24.88
CA PRO A 869 -9.77 43.56 24.07
C PRO A 869 -10.87 43.58 23.00
N LEU A 870 -11.44 42.41 22.67
CA LEU A 870 -12.51 42.27 21.69
C LEU A 870 -13.91 42.38 22.33
N ASN A 871 -14.03 42.36 23.65
CA ASN A 871 -15.33 42.42 24.32
C ASN A 871 -16.05 43.76 24.13
N ALA A 872 -15.31 44.85 23.90
CA ALA A 872 -15.89 46.16 23.64
C ALA A 872 -16.68 46.21 22.32
N THR A 873 -16.27 45.43 21.31
CA THR A 873 -16.95 45.34 20.00
C THR A 873 -18.00 44.22 19.98
N GLY A 874 -17.91 43.30 20.94
CA GLY A 874 -18.87 42.24 21.20
C GLY A 874 -18.56 40.91 20.52
N TRP A 875 -19.32 39.91 20.93
CA TRP A 875 -19.17 38.51 20.55
C TRP A 875 -20.48 37.95 20.01
N TYR A 876 -20.41 37.26 18.88
CA TYR A 876 -21.46 36.32 18.54
C TYR A 876 -21.29 35.07 19.42
N ILE A 877 -22.35 34.73 20.14
CA ILE A 877 -22.45 33.50 20.94
C ILE A 877 -23.34 32.51 20.19
N TYR A 878 -22.89 31.27 20.02
CA TYR A 878 -23.69 30.20 19.41
C TYR A 878 -24.01 29.13 20.46
N GLY A 879 -25.23 28.62 20.43
CA GLY A 879 -25.69 27.67 21.43
C GLY A 879 -27.17 27.36 21.37
N ALA A 880 -27.70 26.90 22.49
CA ALA A 880 -29.12 26.69 22.73
C ALA A 880 -29.42 26.69 24.24
N PRO A 881 -30.68 26.91 24.64
CA PRO A 881 -31.09 26.77 26.04
C PRO A 881 -30.91 25.34 26.55
N ASP A 882 -30.51 25.20 27.81
CA ASP A 882 -30.58 23.93 28.53
C ASP A 882 -32.00 23.68 29.08
N GLU A 883 -32.18 22.60 29.85
CA GLU A 883 -33.47 22.23 30.45
C GLU A 883 -34.05 23.33 31.36
N SER A 884 -33.19 24.15 31.99
CA SER A 884 -33.62 25.27 32.84
C SER A 884 -34.00 26.52 32.05
N GLY A 885 -33.86 26.50 30.71
CA GLY A 885 -34.11 27.65 29.84
C GLY A 885 -32.95 28.65 29.75
N ILE A 886 -31.81 28.38 30.40
CA ILE A 886 -30.62 29.24 30.34
C ILE A 886 -29.86 28.98 29.03
N PHE A 887 -29.55 30.03 28.26
CA PHE A 887 -28.77 29.90 27.04
C PHE A 887 -27.33 29.46 27.34
N VAL A 888 -26.91 28.31 26.79
CA VAL A 888 -25.56 27.77 26.98
C VAL A 888 -24.71 28.07 25.77
N VAL A 889 -23.62 28.80 25.97
CA VAL A 889 -22.68 29.20 24.91
C VAL A 889 -21.73 28.04 24.60
N GLN A 890 -21.92 27.44 23.42
CA GLN A 890 -21.12 26.36 22.89
C GLN A 890 -19.99 26.85 21.98
N ALA A 891 -20.20 27.95 21.25
CA ALA A 891 -19.19 28.54 20.37
C ALA A 891 -19.14 30.07 20.45
N LEU A 892 -17.99 30.65 20.10
CA LEU A 892 -17.72 32.09 20.12
C LEU A 892 -17.18 32.60 18.78
N ALA A 893 -17.54 33.82 18.42
CA ALA A 893 -16.95 34.52 17.29
C ALA A 893 -16.86 36.03 17.55
N PRO A 894 -15.68 36.67 17.42
CA PRO A 894 -15.54 38.11 17.66
C PRO A 894 -16.19 38.91 16.53
N ARG A 895 -17.13 39.81 16.84
CA ARG A 895 -17.94 40.53 15.84
C ARG A 895 -17.08 41.25 14.81
N VAL A 896 -16.11 42.04 15.29
CA VAL A 896 -15.26 42.92 14.47
C VAL A 896 -14.37 42.16 13.48
N LEU A 897 -14.09 40.88 13.71
CA LEU A 897 -13.28 40.07 12.78
C LEU A 897 -14.00 39.86 11.43
N PHE A 898 -15.32 39.70 11.44
CA PHE A 898 -16.09 39.36 10.25
C PHE A 898 -16.61 40.59 9.51
N GLN A 899 -16.58 41.77 10.12
CA GLN A 899 -17.05 42.99 9.47
C GLN A 899 -16.27 43.22 8.18
N VAL A 900 -16.99 43.60 7.11
CA VAL A 900 -16.39 43.98 5.83
C VAL A 900 -15.83 45.41 5.92
N LYS A 901 -14.93 45.63 6.89
CA LYS A 901 -14.23 46.89 7.15
C LYS A 901 -12.79 46.59 7.59
N PRO A 902 -11.78 46.82 6.73
CA PRO A 902 -10.42 46.41 7.03
C PRO A 902 -9.76 47.42 7.96
N GLU A 903 -8.95 46.96 8.92
CA GLU A 903 -8.13 47.86 9.77
C GLU A 903 -7.00 48.50 8.96
N ARG A 904 -6.42 47.76 8.01
CA ARG A 904 -5.32 48.21 7.16
C ARG A 904 -5.59 47.93 5.68
N ARG A 905 -5.10 48.80 4.82
CA ARG A 905 -4.99 48.56 3.37
C ARG A 905 -3.52 48.44 3.01
N ILE A 906 -3.16 47.39 2.28
CA ILE A 906 -1.77 47.10 1.89
C ILE A 906 -1.74 46.95 0.37
N GLU A 907 -0.87 47.72 -0.27
CA GLU A 907 -0.92 47.89 -1.72
C GLU A 907 0.34 47.40 -2.42
N SER A 908 0.15 46.94 -3.66
CA SER A 908 1.21 46.69 -4.65
C SER A 908 2.42 45.93 -4.07
N LYS A 909 3.60 46.58 -3.99
CA LYS A 909 4.87 45.96 -3.58
C LYS A 909 4.92 45.58 -2.09
N ALA A 910 4.07 46.18 -1.25
CA ALA A 910 4.04 45.91 0.19
C ALA A 910 3.33 44.59 0.55
N VAL A 911 2.45 44.10 -0.33
CA VAL A 911 1.66 42.85 -0.13
C VAL A 911 2.57 41.67 0.19
N LYS A 912 3.63 41.47 -0.61
CA LYS A 912 4.58 40.36 -0.43
C LYS A 912 5.31 40.43 0.91
N LYS A 913 5.71 41.63 1.35
CA LYS A 913 6.35 41.83 2.65
C LYS A 913 5.37 41.53 3.79
N TYR A 914 4.12 41.97 3.65
CA TYR A 914 3.07 41.73 4.64
C TYR A 914 2.81 40.23 4.83
N LEU A 915 2.48 39.50 3.76
CA LEU A 915 2.21 38.05 3.80
C LEU A 915 3.41 37.26 4.37
N LYS A 916 4.60 37.47 3.81
CA LYS A 916 5.78 36.65 4.16
C LYS A 916 6.35 36.96 5.54
N LYS A 917 6.19 38.17 6.07
CA LYS A 917 6.81 38.59 7.34
C LYS A 917 5.83 39.13 8.38
N GLU A 918 5.06 40.16 8.04
CA GLU A 918 4.29 40.92 9.04
C GLU A 918 3.11 40.13 9.60
N VAL A 919 2.41 39.34 8.78
CA VAL A 919 1.23 38.55 9.17
C VAL A 919 1.53 37.56 10.30
N TRP A 920 2.71 36.97 10.33
CA TRP A 920 3.12 36.01 11.37
C TRP A 920 4.16 36.59 12.34
N GLY A 921 4.37 37.91 12.31
CA GLY A 921 5.30 38.60 13.19
C GLY A 921 4.75 38.78 14.60
N ASN A 922 5.65 38.80 15.59
CA ASN A 922 5.40 39.12 17.00
C ASN A 922 4.20 38.39 17.62
N LEU A 923 4.01 37.11 17.27
CA LEU A 923 2.84 36.31 17.65
C LEU A 923 2.51 36.36 19.14
N THR A 924 3.51 36.14 20.01
CA THR A 924 3.30 36.14 21.47
C THR A 924 2.76 37.48 21.99
N ALA A 925 3.25 38.60 21.46
CA ALA A 925 2.76 39.94 21.84
C ALA A 925 1.36 40.24 21.29
N GLN A 926 0.92 39.53 20.26
CA GLN A 926 -0.38 39.67 19.61
C GLN A 926 -1.44 38.70 20.15
N LYS A 927 -1.11 37.92 21.18
CA LYS A 927 -2.05 36.99 21.82
C LYS A 927 -3.32 37.69 22.31
N GLY A 928 -4.47 37.07 22.10
CA GLY A 928 -5.80 37.61 22.42
C GLY A 928 -6.27 38.72 21.47
N ARG A 929 -5.51 39.05 20.43
CA ARG A 929 -5.85 40.09 19.43
C ARG A 929 -6.09 39.50 18.05
N ILE A 930 -6.82 40.26 17.24
CA ILE A 930 -7.01 40.01 15.81
C ILE A 930 -6.26 41.04 14.98
N SER A 931 -6.18 40.79 13.67
CA SER A 931 -5.83 41.83 12.70
C SER A 931 -6.56 41.57 11.39
N THR A 932 -7.08 42.63 10.75
CA THR A 932 -7.69 42.54 9.43
C THR A 932 -7.00 43.45 8.41
N ALA A 933 -6.72 42.95 7.21
CA ALA A 933 -6.09 43.74 6.17
C ALA A 933 -6.65 43.42 4.78
N LEU A 934 -6.91 44.46 3.99
CA LEU A 934 -7.26 44.32 2.58
C LEU A 934 -6.00 44.51 1.72
N LEU A 935 -5.76 43.55 0.83
CA LEU A 935 -4.63 43.48 -0.09
C LEU A 935 -5.13 43.68 -1.53
N GLY A 936 -4.48 44.57 -2.31
CA GLY A 936 -4.87 44.84 -3.71
C GLY A 936 -4.04 45.94 -4.38
N SER A 937 -4.42 46.34 -5.61
CA SER A 937 -3.87 47.53 -6.30
C SER A 937 -4.84 48.72 -6.19
N GLU A 938 -4.33 49.95 -6.38
CA GLU A 938 -5.15 51.19 -6.35
C GLU A 938 -6.33 51.17 -7.34
N THR A 939 -6.22 50.42 -8.44
CA THR A 939 -7.25 50.28 -9.48
C THR A 939 -8.32 49.25 -9.14
N ASN A 940 -8.11 48.42 -8.11
CA ASN A 940 -8.95 47.27 -7.79
C ASN A 940 -9.82 47.53 -6.56
N ASN A 941 -10.94 48.23 -6.79
CA ASN A 941 -12.03 48.25 -5.82
C ASN A 941 -12.95 47.05 -6.09
N ALA A 942 -12.54 45.84 -5.70
CA ALA A 942 -13.51 44.76 -5.53
C ALA A 942 -14.58 45.27 -4.55
N THR A 943 -15.80 45.50 -5.05
CA THR A 943 -16.92 45.94 -4.23
C THR A 943 -17.41 44.75 -3.44
N TRP A 944 -17.00 44.67 -2.17
CA TRP A 944 -17.49 43.67 -1.24
C TRP A 944 -18.93 44.01 -0.84
N HIS A 945 -19.89 43.47 -1.58
CA HIS A 945 -21.33 43.68 -1.38
C HIS A 945 -22.03 42.38 -1.01
N GLU A 946 -23.25 42.49 -0.50
CA GLU A 946 -24.09 41.35 -0.15
C GLU A 946 -24.24 40.33 -1.31
N GLY A 947 -24.11 39.04 -1.00
CA GLY A 947 -24.12 37.94 -1.97
C GLY A 947 -22.78 37.64 -2.64
N LYS A 948 -21.76 38.51 -2.49
CA LYS A 948 -20.45 38.27 -3.10
C LYS A 948 -19.75 37.08 -2.42
N ARG A 949 -19.30 36.10 -3.23
CA ARG A 949 -18.57 34.90 -2.79
C ARG A 949 -17.09 35.01 -3.12
N ALA A 950 -16.24 34.41 -2.28
CA ALA A 950 -14.80 34.40 -2.43
C ALA A 950 -14.18 33.09 -1.91
N LEU A 951 -13.00 32.75 -2.40
CA LEU A 951 -12.26 31.57 -1.98
C LEU A 951 -11.56 31.86 -0.65
N LEU A 952 -11.80 31.04 0.37
CA LEU A 952 -11.03 31.10 1.61
C LEU A 952 -9.78 30.23 1.48
N VAL A 953 -8.63 30.76 1.89
CA VAL A 953 -7.37 30.04 2.08
C VAL A 953 -7.02 30.07 3.56
N HIS A 954 -7.08 28.91 4.22
CA HIS A 954 -6.92 28.78 5.66
C HIS A 954 -5.55 28.19 6.01
N VAL A 955 -4.84 28.81 6.96
CA VAL A 955 -3.62 28.26 7.58
C VAL A 955 -3.63 28.47 9.09
N TYR A 956 -3.24 27.44 9.85
CA TYR A 956 -3.03 27.56 11.30
C TYR A 956 -1.61 27.22 11.77
N GLY A 957 -1.24 27.75 12.93
CA GLY A 957 0.02 27.50 13.64
C GLY A 957 -0.09 26.58 14.87
N GLY A 958 1.00 26.50 15.62
CA GLY A 958 1.18 25.55 16.72
C GLY A 958 0.84 26.12 18.10
N ILE A 959 0.82 25.23 19.09
CA ILE A 959 0.66 25.53 20.51
C ILE A 959 2.02 25.43 21.21
N GLY A 960 2.56 26.57 21.64
CA GLY A 960 3.80 26.72 22.41
C GLY A 960 3.55 27.04 23.89
N GLY A 961 4.55 27.64 24.55
CA GLY A 961 4.48 28.00 25.97
C GLY A 961 4.80 26.85 26.92
N LYS A 962 4.36 26.94 28.18
CA LYS A 962 4.55 25.87 29.19
C LYS A 962 3.85 24.56 28.82
N LYS A 963 2.74 24.66 28.08
CA LYS A 963 1.96 23.53 27.56
C LYS A 963 2.18 23.29 26.06
N THR A 964 3.44 23.39 25.62
CA THR A 964 3.83 23.16 24.22
C THR A 964 3.41 21.77 23.75
N GLU A 965 2.72 21.70 22.60
CA GLU A 965 2.29 20.43 22.03
C GLU A 965 3.47 19.62 21.47
N PRO A 966 3.39 18.26 21.45
CA PRO A 966 4.51 17.43 20.98
C PRO A 966 5.05 17.80 19.60
N ALA A 967 4.17 18.16 18.66
CA ALA A 967 4.54 18.55 17.31
C ALA A 967 5.31 19.88 17.23
N ALA A 968 5.17 20.76 18.22
CA ALA A 968 5.83 22.06 18.29
C ALA A 968 7.09 22.08 19.18
N LYS A 969 7.47 20.93 19.78
CA LYS A 969 8.73 20.82 20.57
C LYS A 969 9.98 20.78 19.69
N GLY A 970 9.85 20.37 18.44
CA GLY A 970 10.94 20.38 17.47
C GLY A 970 11.20 21.78 16.90
N PRO A 971 12.32 21.98 16.18
CA PRO A 971 12.64 23.27 15.57
C PRO A 971 11.71 23.66 14.41
N VAL A 972 10.85 22.75 13.94
CA VAL A 972 9.99 22.92 12.77
C VAL A 972 8.56 22.51 13.11
N TYR A 973 7.62 23.42 12.86
CA TYR A 973 6.19 23.16 12.93
C TYR A 973 5.53 23.47 11.58
N PHE A 974 4.89 22.49 10.94
CA PHE A 974 4.37 22.65 9.58
C PHE A 974 3.05 23.43 9.51
N GLY A 975 2.15 23.22 10.48
CA GLY A 975 0.78 23.72 10.40
C GLY A 975 -0.11 22.87 9.49
N HIS A 976 -1.22 23.45 9.05
CA HIS A 976 -2.21 22.83 8.15
C HIS A 976 -2.74 23.85 7.16
N PHE A 977 -3.27 23.35 6.06
CA PHE A 977 -3.83 24.12 4.95
C PHE A 977 -5.20 23.57 4.57
N ALA A 978 -6.17 24.46 4.38
CA ALA A 978 -7.47 24.11 3.82
C ALA A 978 -8.01 25.22 2.91
N TYR A 979 -8.93 24.86 2.03
CA TYR A 979 -9.78 25.82 1.34
C TYR A 979 -11.13 25.94 2.05
N GLY A 980 -11.84 27.00 1.72
CA GLY A 980 -13.21 27.23 2.15
C GLY A 980 -13.90 28.24 1.24
N ILE A 981 -15.03 28.75 1.69
CA ILE A 981 -15.79 29.79 1.05
C ILE A 981 -16.03 30.88 2.09
N ALA A 982 -15.88 32.13 1.67
CA ALA A 982 -16.45 33.25 2.40
C ALA A 982 -17.54 33.91 1.53
N THR A 983 -18.69 34.16 2.13
CA THR A 983 -19.81 34.87 1.49
C THR A 983 -20.08 36.15 2.27
N VAL A 984 -20.21 37.27 1.57
CA VAL A 984 -20.64 38.52 2.20
C VAL A 984 -22.15 38.46 2.42
N VAL A 985 -22.56 38.50 3.69
CA VAL A 985 -23.98 38.46 4.09
C VAL A 985 -24.31 39.68 4.93
N ARG A 986 -25.58 40.08 4.92
CA ARG A 986 -26.10 41.07 5.85
C ARG A 986 -26.53 40.38 7.14
N GLU A 987 -25.88 40.73 8.24
CA GLU A 987 -26.17 40.14 9.54
C GLU A 987 -27.41 40.83 10.16
N PRO A 988 -28.47 40.08 10.50
CA PRO A 988 -29.76 40.64 10.88
C PRO A 988 -29.85 41.26 12.29
N LEU A 989 -28.96 40.93 13.24
CA LEU A 989 -28.97 41.52 14.58
C LEU A 989 -28.33 42.91 14.61
N ALA A 990 -27.25 43.11 13.87
CA ALA A 990 -26.49 44.35 13.79
C ALA A 990 -26.77 45.18 12.55
N ASP A 991 -27.46 44.62 11.54
CA ASP A 991 -27.69 45.19 10.20
C ASP A 991 -26.39 45.70 9.57
N GLU A 992 -25.40 44.81 9.47
CA GLU A 992 -24.09 45.11 8.91
C GLU A 992 -23.61 44.01 7.97
N LEU A 993 -22.76 44.36 7.00
CA LEU A 993 -22.13 43.37 6.13
C LEU A 993 -21.01 42.64 6.88
N ARG A 994 -21.04 41.31 6.84
CA ARG A 994 -20.00 40.45 7.39
C ARG A 994 -19.65 39.29 6.46
N PHE A 995 -18.50 38.66 6.70
CA PHE A 995 -18.14 37.38 6.09
C PHE A 995 -18.78 36.21 6.84
N GLU A 996 -19.55 35.40 6.12
CA GLU A 996 -19.99 34.08 6.51
C GLU A 996 -18.99 33.04 5.99
N ILE A 997 -18.38 32.25 6.88
CA ILE A 997 -17.23 31.39 6.54
C ILE A 997 -17.58 29.91 6.71
N ILE A 998 -17.39 29.16 5.63
CA ILE A 998 -17.48 27.69 5.59
C ILE A 998 -16.13 27.13 5.16
N TYR A 999 -15.57 26.25 5.99
CA TYR A 999 -14.31 25.56 5.73
C TYR A 999 -14.58 24.22 5.05
N HIS A 1000 -13.81 23.89 4.02
CA HIS A 1000 -13.81 22.56 3.40
C HIS A 1000 -12.55 21.81 3.84
N GLN A 1001 -12.65 21.12 4.97
CA GLN A 1001 -11.51 20.45 5.59
C GLN A 1001 -11.22 19.11 4.92
N ILE A 1002 -10.08 19.05 4.25
CA ILE A 1002 -9.44 17.81 3.83
C ILE A 1002 -8.46 17.42 4.94
N TYR A 1003 -8.97 16.73 5.97
CA TYR A 1003 -8.20 16.45 7.18
C TYR A 1003 -8.20 14.96 7.49
N THR A 1004 -7.06 14.43 7.91
CA THR A 1004 -6.96 13.01 8.29
C THR A 1004 -7.65 12.76 9.63
N HIS A 1005 -8.02 11.51 9.87
CA HIS A 1005 -8.50 11.06 11.17
C HIS A 1005 -7.57 11.51 12.30
N ASN A 1006 -8.17 11.99 13.39
CA ASN A 1006 -7.47 12.70 14.46
C ASN A 1006 -8.12 12.40 15.81
N THR A 1007 -7.46 12.84 16.88
CA THR A 1007 -7.93 12.59 18.25
C THR A 1007 -9.08 13.50 18.67
N ASP A 1008 -9.28 14.65 18.04
CA ASP A 1008 -10.28 15.65 18.42
C ASP A 1008 -11.67 15.37 17.83
N GLY A 1009 -11.79 14.42 16.88
CA GLY A 1009 -13.04 14.14 16.19
C GLY A 1009 -13.39 15.21 15.15
N LEU A 1010 -12.39 15.85 14.53
CA LEU A 1010 -12.65 16.67 13.35
C LEU A 1010 -12.94 15.75 12.16
N ILE A 1011 -14.10 15.91 11.54
CA ILE A 1011 -14.52 15.13 10.38
C ILE A 1011 -14.18 15.91 9.10
N ALA A 1012 -13.55 15.24 8.13
CA ALA A 1012 -13.34 15.80 6.80
C ALA A 1012 -14.69 16.11 6.12
N GLY A 1013 -14.84 17.34 5.63
CA GLY A 1013 -16.09 17.83 5.06
C GLY A 1013 -16.25 19.34 5.16
N SER A 1014 -17.48 19.79 4.97
CA SER A 1014 -17.88 21.18 5.16
C SER A 1014 -18.14 21.48 6.64
N LEU A 1015 -17.51 22.53 7.19
CA LEU A 1015 -17.69 22.98 8.58
C LEU A 1015 -17.89 24.50 8.64
N HIS A 1016 -18.92 24.94 9.33
CA HIS A 1016 -19.13 26.35 9.63
C HIS A 1016 -18.13 26.84 10.69
N TRP A 1017 -17.86 28.16 10.73
CA TRP A 1017 -17.03 28.78 11.77
C TRP A 1017 -17.38 28.30 13.18
N SER A 1018 -18.67 28.23 13.50
CA SER A 1018 -19.13 27.82 14.83
C SER A 1018 -18.61 26.44 15.25
N ARG A 1019 -18.36 25.53 14.30
CA ARG A 1019 -17.87 24.18 14.56
C ARG A 1019 -16.35 24.08 14.48
N TYR A 1020 -15.74 24.65 13.44
CA TYR A 1020 -14.31 24.48 13.18
C TYR A 1020 -13.43 25.39 14.03
N MET A 1021 -13.79 26.66 14.14
CA MET A 1021 -13.01 27.67 14.86
C MET A 1021 -13.61 27.98 16.23
N GLY A 1022 -14.89 28.31 16.27
CA GLY A 1022 -15.55 28.93 17.41
C GLY A 1022 -15.93 27.97 18.53
N ASP A 1023 -16.09 26.68 18.26
CA ASP A 1023 -16.53 25.68 19.25
C ASP A 1023 -15.57 25.64 20.43
N ARG A 1024 -16.10 25.73 21.65
CA ARG A 1024 -15.27 25.86 22.85
C ARG A 1024 -14.60 24.53 23.26
N SER A 1025 -15.15 23.39 22.85
CA SER A 1025 -14.61 22.06 23.14
C SER A 1025 -13.85 21.47 21.95
N PHE A 1026 -14.36 21.67 20.73
CA PHE A 1026 -13.86 21.02 19.52
C PHE A 1026 -13.18 21.98 18.54
N GLY A 1027 -13.33 23.30 18.73
CA GLY A 1027 -12.81 24.33 17.86
C GLY A 1027 -11.40 24.76 18.23
N TRP A 1028 -10.73 25.48 17.31
CA TRP A 1028 -9.30 25.77 17.42
C TRP A 1028 -8.93 27.23 17.72
N MET A 1029 -9.91 28.14 17.75
CA MET A 1029 -9.66 29.58 17.92
C MET A 1029 -8.93 29.92 19.24
N GLY A 1030 -9.20 29.19 20.33
CA GLY A 1030 -8.59 29.43 21.63
C GLY A 1030 -7.14 28.93 21.74
N LEU A 1031 -6.78 27.93 20.94
CA LEU A 1031 -5.49 27.22 21.04
C LEU A 1031 -4.45 27.70 20.03
N ARG A 1032 -4.87 28.07 18.82
CA ARG A 1032 -3.97 28.21 17.68
C ARG A 1032 -4.02 29.62 17.10
N PRO A 1033 -2.88 30.16 16.63
CA PRO A 1033 -2.92 31.31 15.72
C PRO A 1033 -3.39 30.85 14.33
N VAL A 1034 -4.26 31.63 13.70
CA VAL A 1034 -4.82 31.35 12.37
C VAL A 1034 -4.70 32.57 11.47
N CYS A 1035 -4.45 32.30 10.18
CA CYS A 1035 -4.53 33.27 9.11
C CYS A 1035 -5.51 32.73 8.06
N ASP A 1036 -6.65 33.38 7.94
CA ASP A 1036 -7.68 33.13 6.94
C ASP A 1036 -7.60 34.22 5.88
N THR A 1037 -7.26 33.85 4.64
CA THR A 1037 -7.14 34.79 3.52
C THR A 1037 -8.28 34.57 2.54
N ILE A 1038 -9.18 35.54 2.44
CA ILE A 1038 -10.34 35.51 1.56
C ILE A 1038 -9.97 36.17 0.24
N VAL A 1039 -9.91 35.40 -0.83
CA VAL A 1039 -9.40 35.83 -2.14
C VAL A 1039 -10.55 35.94 -3.14
N GLU A 1040 -10.65 37.11 -3.76
CA GLU A 1040 -11.68 37.44 -4.75
C GLU A 1040 -11.03 37.78 -6.09
N LEU A 1041 -11.58 37.18 -7.14
CA LEU A 1041 -11.24 37.46 -8.54
C LEU A 1041 -12.48 37.18 -9.37
N ASP A 1042 -12.97 38.18 -10.07
CA ASP A 1042 -14.26 38.11 -10.78
C ASP A 1042 -14.32 36.95 -11.80
N GLY A 1043 -13.24 36.71 -12.55
CA GLY A 1043 -13.16 35.55 -13.46
C GLY A 1043 -13.11 34.18 -12.76
N PHE A 1044 -12.93 34.11 -11.44
CA PHE A 1044 -12.96 32.86 -10.68
C PHE A 1044 -14.24 32.67 -9.88
N THR A 1045 -14.81 33.76 -9.34
CA THR A 1045 -15.99 33.73 -8.49
C THR A 1045 -17.29 33.91 -9.27
N GLY A 1046 -17.23 34.57 -10.43
CA GLY A 1046 -18.39 34.83 -11.30
C GLY A 1046 -18.93 33.59 -12.02
N ASP A 1047 -20.20 33.68 -12.40
CA ASP A 1047 -20.88 32.66 -13.20
C ASP A 1047 -20.56 32.80 -14.69
N TYR A 1048 -20.49 31.65 -15.37
CA TYR A 1048 -20.42 31.52 -16.81
C TYR A 1048 -21.71 30.90 -17.33
N GLU A 1049 -22.27 31.46 -18.40
CA GLU A 1049 -23.46 30.89 -19.03
C GLU A 1049 -23.05 29.81 -20.04
N THR A 1050 -23.65 28.62 -19.88
CA THR A 1050 -23.43 27.49 -20.79
C THR A 1050 -24.60 27.35 -21.78
N GLN A 1051 -24.41 26.60 -22.88
CA GLN A 1051 -25.45 26.43 -23.94
C GLN A 1051 -26.81 25.98 -23.41
N ASP A 1052 -26.82 25.23 -22.31
CA ASP A 1052 -28.03 24.71 -21.68
C ASP A 1052 -28.80 25.79 -20.88
N GLY A 1053 -28.34 27.04 -20.88
CA GLY A 1053 -28.86 28.15 -20.05
C GLY A 1053 -28.45 28.05 -18.58
N VAL A 1054 -27.64 27.06 -18.21
CA VAL A 1054 -27.22 26.82 -16.82
C VAL A 1054 -25.97 27.64 -16.50
N LYS A 1055 -26.04 28.45 -15.45
CA LYS A 1055 -24.91 29.19 -14.88
C LYS A 1055 -23.96 28.25 -14.13
N ARG A 1056 -22.65 28.39 -14.37
CA ARG A 1056 -21.62 27.59 -13.69
C ARG A 1056 -20.47 28.48 -13.22
N SER A 1057 -20.12 28.39 -11.93
CA SER A 1057 -18.97 29.10 -11.34
C SER A 1057 -17.75 28.17 -11.18
N PRO A 1058 -16.52 28.67 -11.42
CA PRO A 1058 -15.29 27.96 -11.04
C PRO A 1058 -15.19 27.63 -9.57
N LEU A 1059 -15.67 28.51 -8.72
CA LEU A 1059 -15.73 28.28 -7.28
C LEU A 1059 -16.59 27.05 -6.95
N ASP A 1060 -17.77 26.90 -7.55
CA ASP A 1060 -18.66 25.74 -7.32
C ASP A 1060 -18.02 24.43 -7.73
N ARG A 1061 -17.24 24.44 -8.82
CA ARG A 1061 -16.52 23.23 -9.24
C ARG A 1061 -15.41 22.87 -8.27
N VAL A 1062 -14.71 23.85 -7.71
CA VAL A 1062 -13.70 23.62 -6.66
C VAL A 1062 -14.36 23.02 -5.43
N ILE A 1063 -15.47 23.59 -4.98
CA ILE A 1063 -16.26 23.08 -3.84
C ILE A 1063 -16.63 21.61 -4.05
N TYR A 1064 -17.18 21.28 -5.21
CA TYR A 1064 -17.56 19.91 -5.53
C TYR A 1064 -16.36 18.94 -5.55
N GLN A 1065 -15.17 19.38 -6.00
CA GLN A 1065 -13.95 18.56 -5.92
C GLN A 1065 -13.47 18.40 -4.47
N LEU A 1066 -13.64 19.41 -3.62
CA LEU A 1066 -13.31 19.34 -2.21
C LEU A 1066 -14.27 18.42 -1.45
N GLU A 1067 -15.57 18.44 -1.75
CA GLU A 1067 -16.55 17.50 -1.20
C GLU A 1067 -16.24 16.04 -1.61
N ILE A 1068 -15.87 15.81 -2.87
CA ILE A 1068 -15.36 14.49 -3.33
C ILE A 1068 -14.16 14.07 -2.48
N MET A 1069 -13.18 14.95 -2.32
CA MET A 1069 -11.97 14.64 -1.58
C MET A 1069 -12.26 14.38 -0.10
N ALA A 1070 -13.14 15.16 0.52
CA ALA A 1070 -13.56 14.98 1.90
C ALA A 1070 -14.23 13.62 2.11
N ALA A 1071 -15.17 13.22 1.24
CA ALA A 1071 -15.81 11.92 1.30
C ALA A 1071 -14.79 10.77 1.18
N ARG A 1072 -13.82 10.88 0.28
CA ARG A 1072 -12.73 9.90 0.15
C ARG A 1072 -11.85 9.84 1.40
N TYR A 1073 -11.59 10.99 2.02
CA TYR A 1073 -10.81 11.08 3.27
C TYR A 1073 -11.52 10.43 4.45
N ARG A 1074 -12.85 10.62 4.58
CA ARG A 1074 -13.66 10.00 5.64
C ARG A 1074 -13.53 8.48 5.67
N ILE A 1075 -13.38 7.82 4.53
CA ILE A 1075 -13.33 6.35 4.43
C ILE A 1075 -11.98 5.79 3.96
N GLY A 1076 -10.98 6.64 3.70
CA GLY A 1076 -9.68 6.21 3.15
C GLY A 1076 -9.77 5.44 1.84
N ASP A 1077 -10.64 5.87 0.92
CA ASP A 1077 -10.99 5.11 -0.30
C ASP A 1077 -11.41 3.65 -0.04
N GLY A 1078 -12.08 3.41 1.09
CA GLY A 1078 -12.55 2.10 1.50
C GLY A 1078 -11.61 1.38 2.48
N THR A 1079 -10.45 1.94 2.81
CA THR A 1079 -9.49 1.34 3.77
C THR A 1079 -9.72 1.76 5.23
N GLY A 1080 -10.78 2.50 5.52
CA GLY A 1080 -11.13 2.94 6.87
C GLY A 1080 -10.32 4.13 7.41
N GLY A 1081 -9.30 4.61 6.70
CA GLY A 1081 -8.55 5.79 7.13
C GLY A 1081 -7.53 6.34 6.12
N THR A 1082 -7.33 7.66 6.14
CA THR A 1082 -6.23 8.35 5.45
C THR A 1082 -5.14 8.78 6.42
N PHE A 1083 -3.88 8.74 5.97
CA PHE A 1083 -2.70 9.06 6.79
C PHE A 1083 -1.80 10.07 6.07
N VAL A 1084 -1.18 10.97 6.84
CA VAL A 1084 -0.27 11.98 6.30
C VAL A 1084 1.13 11.38 6.07
N GLY A 1085 1.66 11.56 4.87
CA GLY A 1085 3.06 11.30 4.53
C GLY A 1085 3.67 12.46 3.75
N PRO A 1086 5.00 12.55 3.61
CA PRO A 1086 5.62 13.69 2.93
C PRO A 1086 5.35 13.75 1.41
N ALA A 1087 4.83 12.66 0.81
CA ALA A 1087 4.37 12.64 -0.58
C ALA A 1087 2.84 12.76 -0.73
N ASN A 1088 2.07 12.67 0.37
CA ASN A 1088 0.60 12.71 0.40
C ASN A 1088 0.16 13.48 1.66
N ASN A 1089 -0.14 14.76 1.51
CA ASN A 1089 -0.62 15.61 2.60
C ASN A 1089 -1.78 16.50 2.15
N CYS A 1090 -2.51 17.02 3.14
CA CYS A 1090 -3.74 17.80 2.94
C CYS A 1090 -3.53 19.03 2.04
N THR A 1091 -2.40 19.72 2.16
CA THR A 1091 -2.04 20.88 1.33
C THR A 1091 -1.98 20.48 -0.14
N GLN A 1092 -1.30 19.38 -0.46
CA GLN A 1092 -1.14 18.91 -1.84
C GLN A 1092 -2.48 18.50 -2.46
N ASP A 1093 -3.28 17.74 -1.72
CA ASP A 1093 -4.54 17.20 -2.24
C ASP A 1093 -5.59 18.31 -2.43
N ALA A 1094 -5.66 19.29 -1.51
CA ALA A 1094 -6.51 20.47 -1.65
C ALA A 1094 -6.13 21.33 -2.88
N ASN A 1095 -4.83 21.59 -3.07
CA ASN A 1095 -4.35 22.39 -4.20
C ASN A 1095 -4.50 21.68 -5.56
N GLN A 1096 -4.39 20.35 -5.58
CA GLN A 1096 -4.67 19.58 -6.79
C GLN A 1096 -6.15 19.63 -7.17
N ALA A 1097 -7.06 19.60 -6.18
CA ALA A 1097 -8.50 19.80 -6.42
C ALA A 1097 -8.79 21.16 -7.08
N LEU A 1098 -8.16 22.23 -6.57
CA LEU A 1098 -8.24 23.58 -7.17
C LEU A 1098 -7.77 23.57 -8.64
N TYR A 1099 -6.57 23.05 -8.89
CA TYR A 1099 -6.01 23.03 -10.25
C TYR A 1099 -6.82 22.16 -11.24
N ALA A 1100 -7.35 21.03 -10.78
CA ALA A 1100 -8.18 20.16 -11.60
C ALA A 1100 -9.51 20.82 -11.97
N ALA A 1101 -10.16 21.50 -11.03
CA ALA A 1101 -11.40 22.23 -11.27
C ALA A 1101 -11.21 23.35 -12.32
N LEU A 1102 -10.17 24.16 -12.16
CA LEU A 1102 -9.81 25.22 -13.10
C LEU A 1102 -9.64 24.69 -14.53
N ARG A 1103 -8.87 23.61 -14.69
CA ARG A 1103 -8.60 23.01 -16.00
C ARG A 1103 -9.86 22.41 -16.63
N GLN A 1104 -10.72 21.77 -15.84
CA GLN A 1104 -11.96 21.18 -16.35
C GLN A 1104 -12.89 22.26 -16.90
N ILE A 1105 -12.99 23.40 -16.23
CA ILE A 1105 -13.85 24.50 -16.68
C ILE A 1105 -13.28 25.18 -17.91
N ALA A 1106 -12.00 25.55 -17.89
CA ALA A 1106 -11.36 26.16 -19.07
C ALA A 1106 -11.51 25.24 -20.30
N LYS A 1107 -11.35 23.93 -20.12
CA LYS A 1107 -11.57 22.95 -21.19
C LYS A 1107 -13.04 22.90 -21.63
N ALA A 1108 -13.99 22.84 -20.68
CA ALA A 1108 -15.42 22.76 -20.99
C ALA A 1108 -15.90 23.98 -21.79
N LEU A 1109 -15.44 25.17 -21.42
CA LEU A 1109 -15.75 26.43 -22.13
C LEU A 1109 -15.14 26.47 -23.53
N ARG A 1110 -13.89 25.98 -23.71
CA ARG A 1110 -13.24 25.93 -25.04
C ARG A 1110 -13.67 24.77 -25.94
N SER A 1111 -14.25 23.70 -25.40
CA SER A 1111 -14.73 22.57 -26.18
C SER A 1111 -16.14 22.77 -26.74
N HIS A 1112 -16.63 24.01 -26.71
CA HIS A 1112 -17.95 24.39 -27.19
C HIS A 1112 -18.01 24.26 -28.73
N PRO A 1113 -19.09 23.75 -29.34
CA PRO A 1113 -19.17 23.56 -30.79
C PRO A 1113 -19.05 24.88 -31.57
N ASP A 1114 -19.65 25.95 -31.04
CA ASP A 1114 -19.64 27.31 -31.63
C ASP A 1114 -18.93 28.34 -30.74
N VAL A 1115 -17.71 28.03 -30.25
CA VAL A 1115 -16.92 28.94 -29.39
C VAL A 1115 -16.81 30.35 -30.00
N GLU A 1116 -16.55 30.45 -31.31
CA GLU A 1116 -16.31 31.75 -31.96
C GLU A 1116 -17.53 32.67 -31.94
N ALA A 1117 -18.74 32.13 -32.15
CA ALA A 1117 -19.98 32.91 -32.08
C ALA A 1117 -20.33 33.31 -30.63
N TRP A 1118 -20.12 32.39 -29.67
CA TRP A 1118 -20.34 32.66 -28.24
C TRP A 1118 -19.39 33.74 -27.72
N ILE A 1119 -18.12 33.71 -28.14
CA ILE A 1119 -17.11 34.73 -27.79
C ILE A 1119 -17.53 36.10 -28.30
N GLN A 1120 -18.01 36.19 -29.55
CA GLN A 1120 -18.45 37.46 -30.14
C GLN A 1120 -19.68 38.03 -29.43
N GLN A 1121 -20.58 37.17 -28.95
CA GLN A 1121 -21.80 37.57 -28.24
C GLN A 1121 -21.56 37.91 -26.76
N ASN A 1122 -20.49 37.40 -26.15
CA ASN A 1122 -20.21 37.53 -24.71
C ASN A 1122 -18.76 38.00 -24.42
N PRO A 1123 -18.38 39.23 -24.83
CA PRO A 1123 -17.00 39.71 -24.70
C PRO A 1123 -16.51 39.81 -23.24
N GLU A 1124 -17.40 40.08 -22.29
CA GLU A 1124 -17.06 40.09 -20.86
C GLU A 1124 -16.72 38.68 -20.31
N GLN A 1125 -17.43 37.64 -20.78
CA GLN A 1125 -17.14 36.26 -20.38
C GLN A 1125 -15.81 35.76 -20.98
N LEU A 1126 -15.45 36.22 -22.18
CA LEU A 1126 -14.12 35.96 -22.75
C LEU A 1126 -13.01 36.53 -21.86
N TYR A 1127 -13.13 37.80 -21.44
CA TYR A 1127 -12.14 38.43 -20.56
C TYR A 1127 -11.95 37.64 -19.26
N ARG A 1128 -13.05 37.24 -18.62
CA ARG A 1128 -13.03 36.37 -17.43
C ARG A 1128 -12.35 35.03 -17.70
N LEU A 1129 -12.65 34.39 -18.84
CA LEU A 1129 -12.04 33.12 -19.22
C LEU A 1129 -10.52 33.24 -19.43
N GLU A 1130 -10.05 34.28 -20.12
CA GLU A 1130 -8.62 34.51 -20.29
C GLU A 1130 -7.91 34.76 -18.96
N GLN A 1131 -8.55 35.51 -18.05
CA GLN A 1131 -8.05 35.75 -16.70
C GLN A 1131 -7.95 34.43 -15.90
N LEU A 1132 -8.97 33.57 -15.99
CA LEU A 1132 -9.00 32.24 -15.37
C LEU A 1132 -7.89 31.32 -15.90
N GLU A 1133 -7.60 31.37 -17.20
CA GLU A 1133 -6.53 30.57 -17.82
C GLU A 1133 -5.14 31.04 -17.41
N ARG A 1134 -4.92 32.37 -17.34
CA ARG A 1134 -3.67 32.94 -16.82
C ARG A 1134 -3.46 32.57 -15.35
N LEU A 1135 -4.52 32.64 -14.53
CA LEU A 1135 -4.50 32.14 -13.15
C LEU A 1135 -4.14 30.64 -13.11
N GLY A 1136 -4.73 29.82 -13.97
CA GLY A 1136 -4.41 28.40 -14.09
C GLY A 1136 -2.93 28.14 -14.42
N LEU A 1137 -2.32 28.97 -15.28
CA LEU A 1137 -0.89 28.88 -15.59
C LEU A 1137 0.00 29.31 -14.42
N ASP A 1138 -0.36 30.35 -13.68
CA ASP A 1138 0.37 30.79 -12.50
C ASP A 1138 0.30 29.75 -11.38
N LEU A 1139 -0.89 29.24 -11.10
CA LEU A 1139 -1.09 28.14 -10.14
C LEU A 1139 -0.36 26.88 -10.58
N LYS A 1140 -0.29 26.56 -11.88
CA LYS A 1140 0.53 25.43 -12.36
C LYS A 1140 2.01 25.58 -11.96
N ARG A 1141 2.58 26.79 -12.05
CA ARG A 1141 3.99 27.03 -11.67
C ARG A 1141 4.22 26.91 -10.17
N VAL A 1142 3.23 27.32 -9.36
CA VAL A 1142 3.27 27.23 -7.90
C VAL A 1142 3.09 25.78 -7.44
N LEU A 1143 2.10 25.09 -8.01
CA LEU A 1143 1.65 23.77 -7.56
C LEU A 1143 2.41 22.61 -8.22
N LEU A 1144 2.93 22.80 -9.43
CA LEU A 1144 3.63 21.78 -10.23
C LEU A 1144 4.94 22.35 -10.82
N PRO A 1145 5.95 22.70 -9.99
CA PRO A 1145 7.15 23.41 -10.43
C PRO A 1145 7.94 22.71 -11.55
N TRP A 1146 7.83 21.37 -11.69
CA TRP A 1146 8.43 20.58 -12.77
C TRP A 1146 7.41 19.84 -13.68
N GLY A 1147 6.14 20.29 -13.69
CA GLY A 1147 5.18 19.98 -14.75
C GLY A 1147 4.50 18.60 -14.74
N THR A 1148 4.73 17.74 -13.73
CA THR A 1148 4.09 16.42 -13.64
C THR A 1148 2.98 16.42 -12.57
N ALA A 1149 1.72 16.31 -13.01
CA ALA A 1149 0.58 16.07 -12.11
C ALA A 1149 0.62 14.63 -11.57
N ARG A 1150 0.16 14.44 -10.34
CA ARG A 1150 0.16 13.16 -9.62
C ARG A 1150 -0.73 12.12 -10.36
N ALA A 1151 -0.24 10.88 -10.48
CA ALA A 1151 -0.81 9.85 -11.36
C ALA A 1151 -2.06 9.14 -10.79
N ASP A 1152 -2.21 9.17 -9.47
CA ASP A 1152 -3.31 8.61 -8.68
C ASP A 1152 -4.67 9.29 -8.94
N TRP A 1153 -4.66 10.51 -9.48
CA TRP A 1153 -5.87 11.16 -10.01
C TRP A 1153 -6.17 10.82 -11.47
N LYS A 1154 -5.14 10.45 -12.26
CA LYS A 1154 -5.30 10.07 -13.67
C LYS A 1154 -5.81 8.64 -13.81
N ASN A 1155 -5.43 7.78 -12.87
CA ASN A 1155 -5.90 6.40 -12.75
C ASN A 1155 -6.56 6.27 -11.38
N GLN A 1156 -7.89 6.19 -11.32
CA GLN A 1156 -8.75 6.03 -10.13
C GLN A 1156 -8.48 4.74 -9.29
N ALA A 1157 -7.27 4.19 -9.38
CA ALA A 1157 -6.85 2.87 -8.92
C ALA A 1157 -5.81 2.92 -7.77
N GLU A 1158 -5.31 4.08 -7.38
CA GLU A 1158 -4.40 4.22 -6.22
C GLU A 1158 -5.16 4.76 -5.00
N VAL A 1159 -5.01 4.06 -3.86
CA VAL A 1159 -5.59 4.42 -2.55
C VAL A 1159 -4.93 5.71 -2.03
N LEU A 1160 -5.73 6.68 -1.59
CA LEU A 1160 -5.22 7.90 -0.93
C LEU A 1160 -4.31 7.57 0.27
N GLY A 1161 -3.19 8.30 0.39
CA GLY A 1161 -2.35 8.24 1.59
C GLY A 1161 -1.28 7.14 1.61
N SER A 1162 -0.73 6.73 0.46
CA SER A 1162 0.46 5.87 0.47
C SER A 1162 1.57 6.49 1.33
N THR A 1163 2.03 5.77 2.34
CA THR A 1163 3.08 6.24 3.25
C THR A 1163 4.43 6.29 2.53
N LEU A 1164 5.40 7.01 3.11
CA LEU A 1164 6.81 6.95 2.65
C LEU A 1164 7.32 5.50 2.53
N GLU A 1165 6.77 4.59 3.34
CA GLU A 1165 7.15 3.19 3.40
C GLU A 1165 6.70 2.36 2.20
N ASP A 1166 5.68 2.80 1.43
CA ASP A 1166 5.11 2.06 0.30
C ASP A 1166 6.04 2.02 -0.92
N ASN A 1167 6.74 3.12 -1.19
CA ASN A 1167 7.72 3.26 -2.26
C ASN A 1167 8.80 4.29 -1.88
N PRO A 1168 9.74 3.98 -0.98
CA PRO A 1168 10.59 4.97 -0.31
C PRO A 1168 11.43 5.80 -1.27
N MET A 1169 12.00 5.21 -2.32
CA MET A 1169 12.82 5.95 -3.29
C MET A 1169 11.99 6.86 -4.20
N GLN A 1170 10.85 6.38 -4.73
CA GLN A 1170 9.97 7.22 -5.54
C GLN A 1170 9.30 8.30 -4.68
N ASN A 1171 8.87 7.99 -3.46
CA ASN A 1171 8.21 8.93 -2.56
C ASN A 1171 9.20 9.97 -2.01
N LEU A 1172 10.47 9.62 -1.77
CA LEU A 1172 11.52 10.58 -1.42
C LEU A 1172 11.81 11.53 -2.60
N ILE A 1173 11.99 11.00 -3.81
CA ILE A 1173 12.15 11.81 -5.03
C ILE A 1173 10.91 12.71 -5.25
N ARG A 1174 9.69 12.18 -5.08
CA ARG A 1174 8.44 12.95 -5.17
C ARG A 1174 8.33 14.04 -4.09
N SER A 1175 8.76 13.76 -2.87
CA SER A 1175 8.80 14.73 -1.77
C SER A 1175 9.77 15.87 -2.07
N LEU A 1176 10.93 15.55 -2.66
CA LEU A 1176 11.90 16.55 -3.13
C LEU A 1176 11.37 17.37 -4.32
N ILE A 1177 10.61 16.75 -5.25
CA ILE A 1177 10.00 17.43 -6.41
C ILE A 1177 8.86 18.38 -5.99
N SER A 1178 8.11 18.07 -4.92
CA SER A 1178 6.88 18.76 -4.52
C SER A 1178 7.01 19.66 -3.29
N TRP A 1179 8.24 19.92 -2.83
CA TRP A 1179 8.56 20.64 -1.59
C TRP A 1179 7.79 21.97 -1.39
N ARG A 1180 7.49 22.72 -2.47
CA ARG A 1180 6.70 23.97 -2.40
C ARG A 1180 5.26 23.79 -1.94
N THR A 1181 4.67 22.61 -2.16
CA THR A 1181 3.29 22.28 -1.77
C THR A 1181 3.21 21.45 -0.49
N ILE A 1182 4.36 21.13 0.14
CA ILE A 1182 4.41 20.47 1.45
C ILE A 1182 4.23 21.50 2.58
N LEU A 1183 4.63 22.76 2.37
CA LEU A 1183 4.58 23.82 3.38
C LEU A 1183 3.25 24.59 3.31
N PRO A 1184 2.35 24.45 4.29
CA PRO A 1184 1.04 25.12 4.31
C PRO A 1184 1.12 26.63 4.13
N ARG A 1185 1.98 27.29 4.92
CA ARG A 1185 2.13 28.75 4.91
C ARG A 1185 2.66 29.27 3.57
N LEU A 1186 3.73 28.67 3.06
CA LEU A 1186 4.29 29.04 1.75
C LEU A 1186 3.24 28.89 0.64
N THR A 1187 2.48 27.79 0.66
CA THR A 1187 1.46 27.53 -0.36
C THR A 1187 0.34 28.57 -0.30
N SER A 1188 -0.12 28.92 0.91
CA SER A 1188 -1.10 29.99 1.10
C SER A 1188 -0.62 31.34 0.57
N ASP A 1189 0.63 31.71 0.89
CA ASP A 1189 1.23 32.97 0.43
C ASP A 1189 1.30 33.02 -1.11
N GLU A 1190 1.80 31.96 -1.75
CA GLU A 1190 1.96 31.91 -3.22
C GLU A 1190 0.61 31.81 -3.97
N VAL A 1191 -0.38 31.10 -3.44
CA VAL A 1191 -1.75 31.07 -4.01
C VAL A 1191 -2.37 32.46 -3.93
N THR A 1192 -2.29 33.13 -2.78
CA THR A 1192 -2.80 34.50 -2.60
C THR A 1192 -2.12 35.46 -3.58
N GLU A 1193 -0.79 35.39 -3.69
CA GLU A 1193 -0.03 36.21 -4.65
C GLU A 1193 -0.46 35.95 -6.10
N ALA A 1194 -0.77 34.71 -6.49
CA ALA A 1194 -1.20 34.38 -7.85
C ALA A 1194 -2.51 35.07 -8.22
N PHE A 1195 -3.49 35.09 -7.32
CA PHE A 1195 -4.76 35.81 -7.56
C PHE A 1195 -4.57 37.32 -7.64
N ILE A 1196 -3.77 37.91 -6.74
CA ILE A 1196 -3.49 39.35 -6.76
C ILE A 1196 -2.78 39.76 -8.06
N ARG A 1197 -1.86 38.95 -8.59
CA ARG A 1197 -1.19 39.21 -9.88
C ARG A 1197 -2.15 39.25 -11.07
N GLN A 1198 -3.25 38.51 -11.00
CA GLN A 1198 -4.28 38.49 -12.04
C GLN A 1198 -5.33 39.60 -11.88
N GLY A 1199 -5.11 40.55 -10.96
CA GLY A 1199 -6.03 41.65 -10.69
C GLY A 1199 -7.12 41.29 -9.68
N GLY A 1200 -6.90 40.29 -8.81
CA GLY A 1200 -7.78 40.00 -7.69
C GLY A 1200 -7.54 40.92 -6.48
N SER A 1201 -8.36 40.75 -5.45
CA SER A 1201 -8.16 41.33 -4.12
C SER A 1201 -8.15 40.22 -3.06
N ALA A 1202 -7.53 40.45 -1.91
CA ALA A 1202 -7.51 39.48 -0.82
C ALA A 1202 -7.71 40.15 0.54
N TRP A 1203 -8.56 39.55 1.38
CA TRP A 1203 -8.83 40.01 2.74
C TRP A 1203 -8.22 39.03 3.75
N VAL A 1204 -7.27 39.51 4.55
CA VAL A 1204 -6.61 38.70 5.58
C VAL A 1204 -7.32 38.88 6.90
N LEU A 1205 -7.70 37.78 7.53
CA LEU A 1205 -8.29 37.67 8.85
C LEU A 1205 -7.34 36.88 9.76
N ARG A 1206 -6.61 37.58 10.63
CA ARG A 1206 -5.66 36.95 11.56
C ARG A 1206 -6.28 36.85 12.95
N THR A 1207 -6.16 35.68 13.57
CA THR A 1207 -6.51 35.45 14.98
C THR A 1207 -5.32 34.85 15.73
N ASN A 1208 -5.14 35.20 17.00
CA ASN A 1208 -4.06 34.67 17.83
C ASN A 1208 -4.59 34.24 19.21
N GLN A 1209 -5.07 33.00 19.35
CA GLN A 1209 -5.54 32.44 20.63
C GLN A 1209 -6.56 33.36 21.33
N LEU A 1210 -7.79 33.37 20.82
CA LEU A 1210 -8.85 34.30 21.27
C LEU A 1210 -9.75 33.69 22.36
N GLY A 1211 -10.54 34.56 23.00
CA GLY A 1211 -11.44 34.21 24.11
C GLY A 1211 -10.96 34.85 25.40
N GLY A 1212 -10.97 34.06 26.49
CA GLY A 1212 -10.35 34.42 27.76
C GLY A 1212 -8.82 34.25 27.76
N VAL A 1213 -8.22 34.38 28.94
CA VAL A 1213 -6.77 34.35 29.14
C VAL A 1213 -6.30 32.98 29.65
N ASP A 1214 -5.41 32.32 28.91
CA ASP A 1214 -4.63 31.15 29.36
C ASP A 1214 -3.14 31.51 29.34
N PRO A 1215 -2.46 31.71 30.48
CA PRO A 1215 -1.04 32.12 30.50
C PRO A 1215 -0.05 31.00 30.15
N ASP A 1216 -0.49 29.74 30.04
CA ASP A 1216 0.41 28.59 29.90
C ASP A 1216 0.67 28.17 28.44
N ILE A 1217 -0.07 28.75 27.48
CA ILE A 1217 0.13 28.51 26.05
C ILE A 1217 0.67 29.75 25.34
N GLU A 1218 1.36 29.57 24.22
CA GLU A 1218 1.79 30.68 23.35
C GLU A 1218 1.57 30.32 21.87
N PRO A 1219 1.31 31.30 21.00
CA PRO A 1219 1.13 31.02 19.57
C PRO A 1219 2.46 30.75 18.86
N VAL A 1220 2.53 29.66 18.08
CA VAL A 1220 3.71 29.29 17.28
C VAL A 1220 3.41 29.43 15.79
N ALA A 1221 4.29 30.07 15.03
CA ALA A 1221 4.13 30.21 13.58
C ALA A 1221 4.34 28.86 12.86
N PRO A 1222 3.58 28.56 11.79
CA PRO A 1222 3.98 27.53 10.85
C PRO A 1222 5.23 27.97 10.06
N ILE A 1223 6.07 26.98 9.74
CA ILE A 1223 7.31 27.19 9.01
C ILE A 1223 7.04 27.69 7.58
N THR A 1224 7.89 28.59 7.13
CA THR A 1224 7.98 29.05 5.74
C THR A 1224 9.46 29.25 5.37
N LEU A 1225 9.74 29.46 4.09
CA LEU A 1225 11.09 29.69 3.54
C LEU A 1225 11.49 31.16 3.51
#